data_AF-A0AAU7CH38-F1
#
_entry.id   AF-A0AAU7CH38-F1
#
_cell.length_a   1.000
_cell.length_b   1.000
_cell.length_c   1.000
_cell.angle_alpha   90.00
_cell.angle_beta   90.00
_cell.angle_gamma   90.00
#
_symmetry.space_group_name_H-M   'P 1'
#
loop_
_entity.id
_entity.type
_entity.pdbx_description
1 polymer ?
#
loop_
_entity_poly.entity_id
_entity_poly.type
_entity_poly.pdbx_seq_one_letter_code
_entity_poly.pdbx_strand_id
1 'polypeptide(L)'
;MSLTFVEQVPSTSATHPPVSLAELLVEPQGQEPIRGEIFGQERFEAHAHQLASACVIQSHRRQNSPLLRRFAENARALIEAHARIISTDTPRRSDRDLDAEWLADNYHIVEDVLREIRQDLPQGYDQELPKLSGGPGHGYPRVYALALALVVHTDSELDEARITRYVQAFQAVVPLTTGELWALPTMLRLVLIENLRRLAAKMLWGWDERTRAEEWTARSLADGRLAHGGNDGEDHFDDEAALEQLTDPFVVRLLQLLRDHGPAIRTLERLEERLEKRGSDANEVLRREHRRQAANQVSVGNCVISLRLLSALDWNTFFEQISPVEAILRTDPAGMHSLQDFNTRDRYRRTVEKIARGSESDELDVARRAVALAQESVEAGESGGRGHVGYYLIDRGQEVLKREFGYRPRWREKLLGWSLAHPRATYFGAIAVVFTALIGILVGLGGGALIAAQPWWAGLLGLVLLLPVSELAVGLVNHFVTLLFPPRVLPKLEFKEGIPEDCETFIAMPSMLVRPGSAEALLERLEIHHLANPDPRLRFALLTDFADAHEEQRPEDEGYLHDALERIKALNERYGKDGEDKFFLFIAVGSGTPVRIAGWAGSGSEANFPSSTGCCSATATRAMSSRVAIPRHCRRSGS
;
A
#
# COMPACT_ATOMS: atom_id res chain seq x y z
N MET A 1 -36.42 -30.98 -48.82
CA MET A 1 -36.87 -31.37 -47.46
C MET A 1 -35.63 -31.74 -46.66
N SER A 2 -35.05 -30.78 -45.95
CA SER A 2 -33.95 -31.03 -45.01
C SER A 2 -34.17 -30.08 -43.84
N LEU A 3 -34.57 -30.66 -42.71
CA LEU A 3 -34.92 -29.98 -41.46
C LEU A 3 -33.62 -29.57 -40.76
N THR A 4 -33.44 -28.26 -40.58
CA THR A 4 -32.51 -27.67 -39.62
C THR A 4 -33.23 -27.55 -38.28
N PHE A 5 -32.73 -28.28 -37.28
CA PHE A 5 -33.15 -28.16 -35.89
C PHE A 5 -32.41 -26.96 -35.29
N VAL A 6 -33.13 -25.84 -35.11
CA VAL A 6 -32.65 -24.67 -34.36
C VAL A 6 -33.10 -24.88 -32.91
N GLU A 7 -32.15 -25.21 -32.05
CA GLU A 7 -32.35 -25.25 -30.60
C GLU A 7 -32.32 -23.81 -30.09
N GLN A 8 -33.50 -23.24 -29.84
CA GLN A 8 -33.64 -21.94 -29.18
C GLN A 8 -33.33 -22.11 -27.69
N VAL A 9 -32.17 -21.62 -27.26
CA VAL A 9 -31.89 -21.33 -25.84
C VAL A 9 -32.81 -20.18 -25.41
N PRO A 10 -33.64 -20.31 -24.36
CA PRO A 10 -34.44 -19.19 -23.88
C PRO A 10 -33.52 -18.17 -23.22
N SER A 11 -33.45 -16.97 -23.79
CA SER A 11 -32.89 -15.79 -23.14
C SER A 11 -33.83 -15.34 -22.04
N THR A 12 -33.63 -15.83 -20.82
CA THR A 12 -34.25 -15.25 -19.62
C THR A 12 -33.52 -13.97 -19.23
N SER A 13 -33.71 -12.90 -19.98
CA SER A 13 -33.52 -11.54 -19.46
C SER A 13 -34.73 -11.18 -18.61
N ALA A 14 -34.83 -11.79 -17.43
CA ALA A 14 -35.75 -11.31 -16.40
C ALA A 14 -35.20 -9.96 -15.91
N THR A 15 -35.72 -8.88 -16.47
CA THR A 15 -35.53 -7.52 -15.98
C THR A 15 -36.28 -7.40 -14.67
N HIS A 16 -35.63 -7.82 -13.58
CA HIS A 16 -36.02 -7.39 -12.24
C HIS A 16 -35.93 -5.85 -12.18
N PRO A 17 -36.88 -5.16 -11.51
CA PRO A 17 -36.73 -3.72 -11.26
C PRO A 17 -35.37 -3.46 -10.59
N PRO A 18 -34.72 -2.31 -10.87
CA PRO A 18 -33.43 -2.00 -10.26
C PRO A 18 -33.59 -2.00 -8.74
N VAL A 19 -32.98 -2.99 -8.09
CA VAL A 19 -32.99 -3.11 -6.62
C VAL A 19 -32.33 -1.87 -6.06
N SER A 20 -33.01 -1.21 -5.13
CA SER A 20 -32.50 0.04 -4.58
C SER A 20 -31.28 -0.23 -3.69
N LEU A 21 -30.35 0.73 -3.63
CA LEU A 21 -29.18 0.62 -2.75
C LEU A 21 -29.58 0.47 -1.26
N ALA A 22 -30.77 0.94 -0.89
CA ALA A 22 -31.32 0.80 0.47
C ALA A 22 -31.71 -0.64 0.82
N GLU A 23 -32.06 -1.45 -0.18
CA GLU A 23 -32.38 -2.87 0.01
C GLU A 23 -31.11 -3.75 0.06
N LEU A 24 -30.03 -3.30 -0.58
CA LEU A 24 -28.77 -4.06 -0.70
C LEU A 24 -27.74 -3.72 0.38
N LEU A 25 -27.87 -2.57 1.06
CA LEU A 25 -26.92 -2.13 2.08
C LEU A 25 -27.58 -1.93 3.43
N VAL A 26 -26.98 -2.55 4.44
CA VAL A 26 -27.27 -2.29 5.85
C VAL A 26 -26.89 -0.84 6.20
N GLU A 27 -27.64 -0.22 7.11
CA GLU A 27 -27.32 1.12 7.60
C GLU A 27 -25.93 1.18 8.28
N PRO A 28 -24.99 2.00 7.75
CA PRO A 28 -23.65 2.12 8.32
C PRO A 28 -23.63 2.60 9.77
N GLN A 29 -24.65 3.33 10.21
CA GLN A 29 -24.78 3.89 11.56
C GLN A 29 -25.71 3.09 12.49
N GLY A 30 -26.22 1.94 12.02
CA GLY A 30 -27.08 1.07 12.82
C GLY A 30 -26.43 0.59 14.14
N GLN A 31 -27.28 0.12 15.04
CA GLN A 31 -26.85 -0.40 16.34
C GLN A 31 -26.84 -1.93 16.42
N GLU A 32 -27.58 -2.59 15.53
CA GLU A 32 -27.60 -4.05 15.43
C GLU A 32 -26.28 -4.59 14.84
N PRO A 33 -25.87 -5.81 15.23
CA PRO A 33 -24.74 -6.48 14.60
C PRO A 33 -24.87 -6.51 13.08
N ILE A 34 -23.76 -6.34 12.38
CA ILE A 34 -23.66 -6.38 10.93
C ILE A 34 -23.70 -7.86 10.52
N ARG A 35 -24.90 -8.38 10.30
CA ARG A 35 -25.18 -9.76 9.88
C ARG A 35 -26.43 -9.80 9.02
N GLY A 36 -26.41 -10.63 7.99
CA GLY A 36 -27.54 -10.87 7.09
C GLY A 36 -27.73 -12.36 6.82
N GLU A 37 -28.53 -12.66 5.81
CA GLU A 37 -28.58 -14.02 5.27
C GLU A 37 -27.22 -14.39 4.66
N ILE A 38 -26.68 -15.54 5.06
CA ILE A 38 -25.42 -16.05 4.52
C ILE A 38 -25.68 -16.55 3.10
N PHE A 39 -24.92 -16.03 2.13
CA PHE A 39 -25.10 -16.39 0.74
C PHE A 39 -24.20 -17.54 0.32
N GLY A 40 -24.78 -18.50 -0.41
CA GLY A 40 -24.01 -19.43 -1.23
C GLY A 40 -23.33 -18.70 -2.38
N GLN A 41 -22.35 -19.35 -3.01
CA GLN A 41 -21.45 -18.72 -3.98
C GLN A 41 -22.18 -17.98 -5.12
N GLU A 42 -23.15 -18.61 -5.79
CA GLU A 42 -23.88 -17.99 -6.91
C GLU A 42 -24.64 -16.72 -6.49
N ARG A 43 -25.31 -16.78 -5.33
CA ARG A 43 -26.06 -15.64 -4.79
C ARG A 43 -25.13 -14.53 -4.31
N PHE A 44 -23.95 -14.89 -3.81
CA PHE A 44 -22.93 -13.96 -3.38
C PHE A 44 -22.37 -13.15 -4.55
N GLU A 45 -22.06 -13.81 -5.67
CA GLU A 45 -21.63 -13.15 -6.90
C GLU A 45 -22.77 -12.33 -7.53
N ALA A 46 -23.99 -12.86 -7.58
CA ALA A 46 -25.16 -12.12 -8.08
C ALA A 46 -25.43 -10.84 -7.27
N HIS A 47 -25.28 -10.91 -5.94
CA HIS A 47 -25.39 -9.73 -5.08
C HIS A 47 -24.31 -8.68 -5.39
N ALA A 48 -23.05 -9.09 -5.65
CA ALA A 48 -21.99 -8.17 -6.04
C ALA A 48 -22.33 -7.41 -7.33
N HIS A 49 -22.91 -8.08 -8.33
CA HIS A 49 -23.37 -7.46 -9.56
C HIS A 49 -24.52 -6.46 -9.33
N GLN A 50 -25.49 -6.82 -8.48
CA GLN A 50 -26.61 -5.95 -8.11
C GLN A 50 -26.11 -4.71 -7.37
N LEU A 51 -25.21 -4.89 -6.40
CA LEU A 51 -24.60 -3.80 -5.65
C LEU A 51 -23.83 -2.84 -6.57
N ALA A 52 -23.03 -3.37 -7.49
CA ALA A 52 -22.28 -2.55 -8.45
C ALA A 52 -23.21 -1.73 -9.33
N SER A 53 -24.32 -2.32 -9.80
CA SER A 53 -25.35 -1.65 -10.61
C SER A 53 -26.09 -0.54 -9.84
N ALA A 54 -26.30 -0.74 -8.54
CA ALA A 54 -26.99 0.23 -7.67
C ALA A 54 -26.09 1.38 -7.17
N CYS A 55 -24.76 1.24 -7.28
CA CYS A 55 -23.80 2.24 -6.81
C CYS A 55 -23.69 3.44 -7.76
N VAL A 56 -24.45 4.51 -7.49
CA VAL A 56 -24.32 5.79 -8.20
C VAL A 56 -23.35 6.72 -7.49
N ILE A 57 -22.26 7.12 -8.17
CA ILE A 57 -21.18 7.95 -7.61
C ILE A 57 -21.52 9.45 -7.71
N GLN A 58 -21.22 10.22 -6.67
CA GLN A 58 -21.30 11.69 -6.68
C GLN A 58 -20.26 12.30 -7.62
N SER A 59 -20.60 13.40 -8.29
CA SER A 59 -19.62 14.21 -9.03
C SER A 59 -18.41 14.51 -8.14
N HIS A 60 -17.21 14.19 -8.62
CA HIS A 60 -15.97 14.16 -7.83
C HIS A 60 -15.75 15.48 -7.07
N ARG A 61 -16.03 15.48 -5.77
CA ARG A 61 -15.78 16.59 -4.85
C ARG A 61 -15.01 16.06 -3.67
N ARG A 62 -13.87 16.68 -3.37
CA ARG A 62 -13.13 16.45 -2.13
C ARG A 62 -14.04 16.78 -0.96
N GLN A 63 -14.47 15.75 -0.26
CA GLN A 63 -15.34 15.85 0.90
C GLN A 63 -14.82 14.89 1.96
N ASN A 64 -14.97 15.24 3.23
CA ASN A 64 -14.69 14.30 4.32
C ASN A 64 -15.80 13.24 4.36
N SER A 65 -15.46 11.98 4.59
CA SER A 65 -16.44 10.95 4.92
C SER A 65 -16.66 10.88 6.43
N PRO A 66 -17.77 10.27 6.88
CA PRO A 66 -17.98 10.01 8.30
C PRO A 66 -17.01 8.97 8.89
N LEU A 67 -16.19 8.27 8.08
CA LEU A 67 -15.40 7.10 8.51
C LEU A 67 -14.40 7.40 9.62
N LEU A 68 -13.70 8.53 9.58
CA LEU A 68 -12.68 8.85 10.59
C LEU A 68 -13.28 9.16 11.96
N ARG A 69 -14.37 9.95 11.97
CA ARG A 69 -15.17 10.17 13.19
C ARG A 69 -15.76 8.84 13.66
N ARG A 70 -16.30 8.11 12.69
CA ARG A 70 -16.69 6.70 12.66
C ARG A 70 -15.89 5.82 13.63
N PHE A 71 -14.69 5.62 13.15
CA PHE A 71 -13.61 4.85 13.70
C PHE A 71 -13.18 5.33 15.08
N ALA A 72 -13.06 6.64 15.30
CA ALA A 72 -12.69 7.19 16.61
C ALA A 72 -13.74 6.88 17.69
N GLU A 73 -15.04 6.94 17.35
CA GLU A 73 -16.13 6.54 18.24
C GLU A 73 -16.07 5.04 18.53
N ASN A 74 -15.87 4.20 17.49
CA ASN A 74 -15.78 2.75 17.64
C ASN A 74 -14.60 2.33 18.51
N ALA A 75 -13.42 2.92 18.30
CA ALA A 75 -12.22 2.63 19.06
C ALA A 75 -12.42 2.94 20.55
N ARG A 76 -13.02 4.09 20.90
CA ARG A 76 -13.32 4.44 22.29
C ARG A 76 -14.29 3.45 22.93
N ALA A 77 -15.37 3.11 22.24
CA ALA A 77 -16.38 2.19 22.74
C ALA A 77 -15.82 0.77 22.96
N LEU A 78 -14.91 0.30 22.11
CA LEU A 78 -14.24 -0.99 22.28
C LEU A 78 -13.26 -0.98 23.47
N ILE A 79 -12.52 0.12 23.67
CA ILE A 79 -11.63 0.28 24.83
C ILE A 79 -12.43 0.28 26.13
N GLU A 80 -13.53 1.03 26.16
CA GLU A 80 -14.44 1.05 27.31
C GLU A 80 -15.05 -0.33 27.58
N ALA A 81 -15.48 -1.02 26.52
CA ALA A 81 -16.03 -2.37 26.65
C ALA A 81 -15.00 -3.36 27.21
N HIS A 82 -13.77 -3.32 26.70
CA HIS A 82 -12.69 -4.17 27.22
C HIS A 82 -12.38 -3.88 28.69
N ALA A 83 -12.33 -2.61 29.09
CA ALA A 83 -12.13 -2.22 30.48
C ALA A 83 -13.24 -2.76 31.40
N ARG A 84 -14.50 -2.69 30.96
CA ARG A 84 -15.65 -3.27 31.69
C ARG A 84 -15.53 -4.80 31.80
N ILE A 85 -15.15 -5.49 30.72
CA ILE A 85 -15.02 -6.96 30.69
C ILE A 85 -13.94 -7.47 31.66
N ILE A 86 -12.81 -6.75 31.76
CA ILE A 86 -11.71 -7.14 32.65
C ILE A 86 -11.95 -6.74 34.10
N SER A 87 -12.80 -5.73 34.36
CA SER A 87 -13.04 -5.20 35.70
C SER A 87 -13.50 -6.27 36.71
N THR A 88 -13.01 -6.15 37.94
CA THR A 88 -13.22 -7.10 39.05
C THR A 88 -14.63 -7.07 39.64
N ASP A 89 -15.45 -6.07 39.29
CA ASP A 89 -16.83 -5.90 39.76
C ASP A 89 -17.86 -6.72 38.95
N THR A 90 -17.40 -7.52 37.98
CA THR A 90 -18.29 -8.43 37.23
C THR A 90 -18.72 -9.59 38.15
N PRO A 91 -20.03 -9.84 38.37
CA PRO A 91 -20.49 -10.93 39.21
C PRO A 91 -19.98 -12.27 38.66
N ARG A 92 -19.11 -12.94 39.43
CA ARG A 92 -18.56 -14.29 39.23
C ARG A 92 -18.00 -14.61 37.82
N ARG A 93 -16.72 -15.01 37.79
CA ARG A 93 -16.06 -15.65 36.63
C ARG A 93 -16.86 -16.79 35.97
N SER A 94 -17.80 -17.42 36.67
CA SER A 94 -18.63 -18.53 36.18
C SER A 94 -19.83 -18.12 35.31
N ASP A 95 -20.20 -16.84 35.25
CA ASP A 95 -21.34 -16.32 34.46
C ASP A 95 -20.89 -15.46 33.26
N ARG A 96 -19.59 -15.44 32.93
CA ARG A 96 -19.10 -14.77 31.73
C ARG A 96 -19.62 -15.51 30.50
N ASP A 97 -20.28 -14.79 29.60
CA ASP A 97 -20.63 -15.33 28.29
C ASP A 97 -19.33 -15.64 27.53
N LEU A 98 -19.33 -16.76 26.79
CA LEU A 98 -18.15 -17.25 26.06
C LEU A 98 -17.61 -16.23 25.05
N ASP A 99 -18.45 -15.36 24.51
CA ASP A 99 -18.08 -14.28 23.59
C ASP A 99 -17.26 -13.17 24.27
N ALA A 100 -17.52 -12.87 25.54
CA ALA A 100 -16.77 -11.89 26.32
C ALA A 100 -15.37 -12.37 26.71
N GLU A 101 -15.25 -13.63 27.12
CA GLU A 101 -13.97 -14.27 27.39
C GLU A 101 -13.13 -14.29 26.11
N TRP A 102 -13.75 -14.68 25.00
CA TRP A 102 -13.11 -14.70 23.70
C TRP A 102 -12.61 -13.31 23.26
N LEU A 103 -13.44 -12.26 23.40
CA LEU A 103 -13.04 -10.89 23.08
C LEU A 103 -11.92 -10.39 24.00
N ALA A 104 -11.95 -10.72 25.30
CA ALA A 104 -10.93 -10.34 26.26
C ALA A 104 -9.57 -10.97 25.92
N ASP A 105 -9.55 -12.27 25.64
CA ASP A 105 -8.32 -13.01 25.32
C ASP A 105 -7.69 -12.55 24.00
N ASN A 106 -8.53 -12.11 23.05
CA ASN A 106 -8.10 -11.73 21.71
C ASN A 106 -8.02 -10.20 21.50
N TYR A 107 -8.17 -9.39 22.55
CA TYR A 107 -8.25 -7.94 22.41
C TYR A 107 -6.97 -7.30 21.85
N HIS A 108 -5.81 -7.91 22.05
CA HIS A 108 -4.53 -7.46 21.47
C HIS A 108 -4.58 -7.31 19.93
N ILE A 109 -5.33 -8.17 19.23
CA ILE A 109 -5.51 -8.07 17.77
C ILE A 109 -6.33 -6.84 17.41
N VAL A 110 -7.35 -6.54 18.20
CA VAL A 110 -8.17 -5.34 18.02
C VAL A 110 -7.29 -4.11 18.21
N GLU A 111 -6.44 -4.06 19.23
CA GLU A 111 -5.51 -2.95 19.45
C GLU A 111 -4.53 -2.75 18.29
N ASP A 112 -3.95 -3.85 17.77
CA ASP A 112 -3.03 -3.79 16.63
C ASP A 112 -3.75 -3.27 15.38
N VAL A 113 -4.95 -3.76 15.08
CA VAL A 113 -5.75 -3.27 13.94
C VAL A 113 -6.17 -1.81 14.12
N LEU A 114 -6.54 -1.37 15.33
CA LEU A 114 -6.83 0.04 15.61
C LEU A 114 -5.59 0.92 15.35
N ARG A 115 -4.38 0.40 15.60
CA ARG A 115 -3.13 1.11 15.28
C ARG A 115 -2.89 1.15 13.78
N GLU A 116 -3.04 0.04 13.07
CA GLU A 116 -2.90 -0.08 11.61
C GLU A 116 -3.86 0.87 10.88
N ILE A 117 -5.15 0.83 11.19
CA ILE A 117 -6.15 1.71 10.55
C ILE A 117 -5.78 3.19 10.74
N ARG A 118 -5.25 3.58 11.90
CA ARG A 118 -4.84 4.96 12.16
C ARG A 118 -3.64 5.38 11.32
N GLN A 119 -2.73 4.46 11.01
CA GLN A 119 -1.57 4.71 10.15
C GLN A 119 -1.99 4.76 8.68
N ASP A 120 -2.85 3.84 8.25
CA ASP A 120 -3.28 3.69 6.85
C ASP A 120 -4.31 4.74 6.41
N LEU A 121 -5.06 5.32 7.36
CA LEU A 121 -6.11 6.30 7.08
C LEU A 121 -5.78 7.68 7.68
N PRO A 122 -4.74 8.39 7.18
CA PRO A 122 -4.44 9.75 7.61
C PRO A 122 -5.56 10.71 7.18
N GLN A 123 -5.63 11.87 7.84
CA GLN A 123 -6.65 12.88 7.55
C GLN A 123 -6.61 13.29 6.08
N GLY A 124 -7.72 13.06 5.37
CA GLY A 124 -7.88 13.40 3.97
C GLY A 124 -7.67 12.27 2.97
N TYR A 125 -7.25 11.07 3.41
CA TYR A 125 -7.12 9.90 2.53
C TYR A 125 -8.43 9.54 1.82
N ASP A 126 -9.53 9.59 2.55
CA ASP A 126 -10.88 9.27 2.08
C ASP A 126 -11.50 10.37 1.19
N GLN A 127 -10.86 11.55 1.09
CA GLN A 127 -11.37 12.65 0.26
C GLN A 127 -11.23 12.38 -1.24
N GLU A 128 -10.30 11.51 -1.63
CA GLU A 128 -10.02 11.20 -3.03
C GLU A 128 -10.81 9.98 -3.53
N LEU A 129 -11.47 9.24 -2.62
CA LEU A 129 -12.25 8.05 -2.97
C LEU A 129 -13.64 8.42 -3.55
N PRO A 130 -14.12 7.69 -4.58
CA PRO A 130 -15.47 7.87 -5.12
C PRO A 130 -16.56 7.61 -4.06
N LYS A 131 -17.46 8.59 -3.88
CA LYS A 131 -18.52 8.54 -2.85
C LYS A 131 -19.88 8.24 -3.44
N LEU A 132 -20.70 7.53 -2.68
CA LEU A 132 -22.07 7.22 -3.07
C LEU A 132 -23.00 8.43 -2.95
N SER A 133 -23.89 8.59 -3.93
CA SER A 133 -24.78 9.75 -4.07
C SER A 133 -26.09 9.64 -3.31
N GLY A 134 -26.54 8.44 -2.96
CA GLY A 134 -27.80 8.22 -2.27
C GLY A 134 -27.83 6.94 -1.43
N GLY A 135 -28.98 6.65 -0.85
CA GLY A 135 -29.20 5.49 0.01
C GLY A 135 -28.46 5.57 1.36
N PRO A 136 -28.44 4.46 2.12
CA PRO A 136 -27.78 4.37 3.43
C PRO A 136 -26.29 4.67 3.39
N GLY A 137 -25.65 4.51 2.22
CA GLY A 137 -24.24 4.79 1.98
C GLY A 137 -23.92 6.22 1.58
N HIS A 138 -24.88 7.16 1.59
CA HIS A 138 -24.63 8.54 1.15
C HIS A 138 -23.42 9.17 1.85
N GLY A 139 -22.45 9.66 1.06
CA GLY A 139 -21.23 10.28 1.58
C GLY A 139 -20.12 9.31 2.02
N TYR A 140 -20.39 8.00 2.03
CA TYR A 140 -19.39 6.95 2.23
C TYR A 140 -18.72 6.56 0.90
N PRO A 141 -17.44 6.11 0.93
CA PRO A 141 -16.78 5.55 -0.24
C PRO A 141 -17.51 4.32 -0.78
N ARG A 142 -17.57 4.16 -2.10
CA ARG A 142 -18.15 2.97 -2.75
C ARG A 142 -17.47 1.67 -2.29
N VAL A 143 -16.14 1.69 -2.16
CA VAL A 143 -15.37 0.54 -1.63
C VAL A 143 -15.79 0.17 -0.20
N TYR A 144 -16.24 1.12 0.63
CA TYR A 144 -16.75 0.81 1.97
C TYR A 144 -18.09 0.07 1.91
N ALA A 145 -18.97 0.44 0.98
CA ALA A 145 -20.22 -0.29 0.75
C ALA A 145 -19.97 -1.73 0.25
N LEU A 146 -18.97 -1.91 -0.63
CA LEU A 146 -18.52 -3.24 -1.05
C LEU A 146 -18.06 -4.06 0.16
N ALA A 147 -17.18 -3.51 1.00
CA ALA A 147 -16.70 -4.18 2.21
C ALA A 147 -17.85 -4.51 3.19
N LEU A 148 -18.82 -3.59 3.35
CA LEU A 148 -19.98 -3.78 4.21
C LEU A 148 -20.85 -4.94 3.73
N ALA A 149 -21.23 -4.96 2.45
CA ALA A 149 -22.04 -6.02 1.88
C ALA A 149 -21.35 -7.38 1.94
N LEU A 150 -20.02 -7.40 1.74
CA LEU A 150 -19.21 -8.59 1.86
C LEU A 150 -19.30 -9.17 3.28
N VAL A 151 -19.07 -8.36 4.32
CA VAL A 151 -19.13 -8.79 5.72
C VAL A 151 -20.53 -9.22 6.16
N VAL A 152 -21.58 -8.50 5.71
CA VAL A 152 -22.98 -8.82 6.05
C VAL A 152 -23.35 -10.24 5.60
N HIS A 153 -22.98 -10.61 4.39
CA HIS A 153 -23.40 -11.88 3.76
C HIS A 153 -22.43 -13.05 3.97
N THR A 154 -21.37 -12.84 4.75
CA THR A 154 -20.47 -13.89 5.22
C THR A 154 -20.44 -14.04 6.74
N ASP A 155 -21.27 -13.30 7.48
CA ASP A 155 -21.22 -13.22 8.95
C ASP A 155 -19.79 -12.95 9.46
N SER A 156 -19.12 -11.98 8.81
CA SER A 156 -17.71 -11.64 9.06
C SER A 156 -16.68 -12.75 8.82
N GLU A 157 -17.07 -13.91 8.26
CA GLU A 157 -16.15 -15.00 7.91
C GLU A 157 -15.51 -14.70 6.54
N LEU A 158 -14.30 -14.16 6.57
CA LEU A 158 -13.54 -13.78 5.38
C LEU A 158 -12.47 -14.82 5.07
N ASP A 159 -12.28 -15.06 3.77
CA ASP A 159 -11.12 -15.76 3.22
C ASP A 159 -10.70 -15.03 1.93
N GLU A 160 -9.44 -15.22 1.51
CA GLU A 160 -8.89 -14.55 0.32
C GLU A 160 -9.70 -14.84 -0.95
N ALA A 161 -10.21 -16.07 -1.08
CA ALA A 161 -10.95 -16.51 -2.26
C ALA A 161 -12.36 -15.89 -2.33
N ARG A 162 -13.05 -15.73 -1.20
CA ARG A 162 -14.33 -15.01 -1.08
C ARG A 162 -14.15 -13.53 -1.41
N ILE A 163 -13.11 -12.90 -0.87
CA ILE A 163 -12.80 -11.49 -1.17
C ILE A 163 -12.53 -11.33 -2.67
N THR A 164 -11.66 -12.17 -3.23
CA THR A 164 -11.31 -12.14 -4.65
C THR A 164 -12.54 -12.28 -5.54
N ARG A 165 -13.37 -13.31 -5.31
CA ARG A 165 -14.58 -13.55 -6.12
C ARG A 165 -15.57 -12.40 -6.03
N TYR A 166 -15.83 -11.88 -4.84
CA TYR A 166 -16.79 -10.79 -4.66
C TYR A 166 -16.33 -9.51 -5.36
N VAL A 167 -15.05 -9.17 -5.22
CA VAL A 167 -14.47 -7.99 -5.88
C VAL A 167 -14.47 -8.17 -7.40
N GLN A 168 -14.11 -9.34 -7.91
CA GLN A 168 -14.16 -9.61 -9.35
C GLN A 168 -15.59 -9.54 -9.91
N ALA A 169 -16.58 -10.13 -9.22
CA ALA A 169 -17.98 -10.04 -9.61
C ALA A 169 -18.52 -8.60 -9.58
N PHE A 170 -18.08 -7.79 -8.61
CA PHE A 170 -18.40 -6.36 -8.58
C PHE A 170 -17.77 -5.61 -9.78
N GLN A 171 -16.48 -5.86 -10.04
CA GLN A 171 -15.73 -5.21 -11.12
C GLN A 171 -16.21 -5.61 -12.52
N ALA A 172 -16.89 -6.75 -12.67
CA ALA A 172 -17.50 -7.17 -13.92
C ALA A 172 -18.60 -6.21 -14.41
N VAL A 173 -19.22 -5.45 -13.49
CA VAL A 173 -20.21 -4.42 -13.82
C VAL A 173 -19.56 -3.04 -13.89
N VAL A 174 -18.83 -2.64 -12.84
CA VAL A 174 -18.14 -1.35 -12.78
C VAL A 174 -16.75 -1.51 -12.19
N PRO A 175 -15.68 -1.15 -12.93
CA PRO A 175 -14.32 -1.29 -12.42
C PRO A 175 -14.09 -0.40 -11.20
N LEU A 176 -13.28 -0.92 -10.26
CA LEU A 176 -12.78 -0.14 -9.14
C LEU A 176 -11.51 0.58 -9.57
N THR A 177 -11.36 1.82 -9.10
CA THR A 177 -10.14 2.59 -9.29
C THR A 177 -8.97 1.98 -8.53
N THR A 178 -7.75 2.29 -8.96
CA THR A 178 -6.51 1.91 -8.26
C THR A 178 -6.55 2.33 -6.79
N GLY A 179 -7.06 3.54 -6.51
CA GLY A 179 -7.22 4.04 -5.14
C GLY A 179 -8.26 3.27 -4.32
N GLU A 180 -9.38 2.85 -4.91
CA GLU A 180 -10.37 2.02 -4.22
C GLU A 180 -9.83 0.64 -3.88
N LEU A 181 -9.11 0.00 -4.81
CA LEU A 181 -8.51 -1.31 -4.56
C LEU A 181 -7.49 -1.27 -3.41
N TRP A 182 -6.65 -0.23 -3.36
CA TRP A 182 -5.73 -0.02 -2.24
C TRP A 182 -6.42 0.30 -0.91
N ALA A 183 -7.61 0.89 -0.95
CA ALA A 183 -8.39 1.19 0.26
C ALA A 183 -9.15 -0.02 0.81
N LEU A 184 -9.39 -1.06 0.00
CA LEU A 184 -10.17 -2.24 0.38
C LEU A 184 -9.73 -2.91 1.70
N PRO A 185 -8.42 -3.13 1.99
CA PRO A 185 -7.97 -3.74 3.24
C PRO A 185 -8.45 -2.95 4.46
N THR A 186 -8.23 -1.64 4.42
CA THR A 186 -8.62 -0.71 5.48
C THR A 186 -10.14 -0.66 5.63
N MET A 187 -10.89 -0.71 4.52
CA MET A 187 -12.36 -0.73 4.57
C MET A 187 -12.91 -2.00 5.20
N LEU A 188 -12.35 -3.18 4.87
CA LEU A 188 -12.72 -4.44 5.51
C LEU A 188 -12.43 -4.41 7.01
N ARG A 189 -11.24 -3.94 7.42
CA ARG A 189 -10.90 -3.78 8.84
C ARG A 189 -11.86 -2.81 9.55
N LEU A 190 -12.21 -1.68 8.93
CA LEU A 190 -13.18 -0.72 9.48
C LEU A 190 -14.56 -1.34 9.71
N VAL A 191 -15.07 -2.12 8.76
CA VAL A 191 -16.37 -2.79 8.89
C VAL A 191 -16.32 -3.85 10.00
N LEU A 192 -15.25 -4.65 10.08
CA LEU A 192 -15.09 -5.65 11.14
C LEU A 192 -15.00 -5.00 12.53
N ILE A 193 -14.29 -3.87 12.67
CA ILE A 193 -14.23 -3.10 13.91
C ILE A 193 -15.58 -2.49 14.28
N GLU A 194 -16.33 -1.96 13.30
CA GLU A 194 -17.71 -1.50 13.53
C GLU A 194 -18.60 -2.65 14.02
N ASN A 195 -18.47 -3.85 13.43
CA ASN A 195 -19.25 -5.01 13.84
C ASN A 195 -18.88 -5.48 15.25
N LEU A 196 -17.58 -5.60 15.56
CA LEU A 196 -17.10 -5.91 16.90
C LEU A 196 -17.61 -4.91 17.94
N ARG A 197 -17.64 -3.61 17.60
CA ARG A 197 -18.21 -2.59 18.48
C ARG A 197 -19.71 -2.78 18.71
N ARG A 198 -20.48 -3.13 17.67
CA ARG A 198 -21.91 -3.44 17.78
C ARG A 198 -22.15 -4.68 18.66
N LEU A 199 -21.37 -5.74 18.45
CA LEU A 199 -21.42 -6.98 19.23
C LEU A 199 -21.06 -6.74 20.69
N ALA A 200 -19.95 -6.02 20.97
CA ALA A 200 -19.54 -5.66 22.32
C ALA A 200 -20.61 -4.83 23.05
N ALA A 201 -21.25 -3.87 22.36
CA ALA A 201 -22.35 -3.10 22.95
C ALA A 201 -23.57 -3.96 23.28
N LYS A 202 -23.94 -4.92 22.40
CA LYS A 202 -25.04 -5.86 22.66
C LYS A 202 -24.75 -6.81 23.81
N MET A 203 -23.51 -7.26 23.92
CA MET A 203 -23.04 -8.11 25.02
C MET A 203 -23.12 -7.36 26.36
N LEU A 204 -22.57 -6.15 26.44
CA LEU A 204 -22.66 -5.31 27.65
C LEU A 204 -24.11 -4.98 28.02
N TRP A 205 -24.96 -4.67 27.02
CA TRP A 205 -26.39 -4.48 27.27
C TRP A 205 -27.03 -5.75 27.85
N GLY A 206 -26.70 -6.93 27.33
CA GLY A 206 -27.17 -8.20 27.89
C GLY A 206 -26.69 -8.43 29.32
N TRP A 207 -25.48 -7.99 29.67
CA TRP A 207 -24.96 -8.04 31.03
C TRP A 207 -25.74 -7.13 31.97
N ASP A 208 -25.95 -5.87 31.56
CA ASP A 208 -26.70 -4.87 32.33
C ASP A 208 -28.13 -5.36 32.62
N GLU A 209 -28.80 -5.99 31.65
CA GLU A 209 -30.14 -6.56 31.81
C GLU A 209 -30.16 -7.79 32.75
N ARG A 210 -29.10 -8.62 32.77
CA ARG A 210 -28.97 -9.74 33.71
C ARG A 210 -28.69 -9.26 35.13
N THR A 211 -27.81 -8.28 35.30
CA THR A 211 -27.56 -7.62 36.59
C THR A 211 -28.83 -6.98 37.12
N ARG A 212 -29.64 -6.35 36.24
CA ARG A 212 -30.96 -5.81 36.64
C ARG A 212 -31.90 -6.90 37.18
N ALA A 213 -31.89 -8.11 36.61
CA ALA A 213 -32.68 -9.24 37.13
C ALA A 213 -32.18 -9.73 38.49
N GLU A 214 -30.86 -9.77 38.68
CA GLU A 214 -30.23 -10.11 39.96
C GLU A 214 -30.57 -9.10 41.05
N GLU A 215 -30.45 -7.80 40.77
CA GLU A 215 -30.80 -6.72 41.70
C GLU A 215 -32.28 -6.72 42.06
N TRP A 216 -33.16 -6.94 41.07
CA TRP A 216 -34.60 -7.09 41.31
C TRP A 216 -34.88 -8.29 42.21
N THR A 217 -34.23 -9.42 41.96
CA THR A 217 -34.40 -10.65 42.75
C THR A 217 -33.87 -10.44 44.17
N ALA A 218 -32.66 -9.90 44.34
CA ALA A 218 -32.05 -9.62 45.63
C ALA A 218 -32.91 -8.67 46.49
N ARG A 219 -33.45 -7.59 45.89
CA ARG A 219 -34.41 -6.70 46.55
C ARG A 219 -35.68 -7.46 46.96
N SER A 220 -36.23 -8.26 46.06
CA SER A 220 -37.45 -9.03 46.33
C SER A 220 -37.26 -10.12 47.40
N LEU A 221 -36.06 -10.71 47.53
CA LEU A 221 -35.72 -11.59 48.65
C LEU A 221 -35.57 -10.83 49.96
N ALA A 222 -34.87 -9.68 49.94
CA ALA A 222 -34.66 -8.84 51.12
C ALA A 222 -35.98 -8.29 51.69
N ASP A 223 -36.92 -7.94 50.81
CA ASP A 223 -38.26 -7.48 51.16
C ASP A 223 -39.21 -8.62 51.60
N GLY A 224 -38.74 -9.88 51.60
CA GLY A 224 -39.55 -11.05 51.94
C GLY A 224 -40.60 -11.44 50.89
N ARG A 225 -40.66 -10.74 49.75
CA ARG A 225 -41.65 -10.93 48.66
C ARG A 225 -41.50 -12.27 47.93
N LEU A 226 -40.30 -12.85 47.95
CA LEU A 226 -40.00 -14.16 47.36
C LEU A 226 -39.98 -15.30 48.41
N ALA A 227 -40.16 -14.99 49.70
CA ALA A 227 -39.98 -15.95 50.77
C ALA A 227 -41.32 -16.49 51.31
N HIS A 228 -41.45 -17.82 51.27
CA HIS A 228 -42.42 -18.69 51.96
C HIS A 228 -43.81 -18.83 51.31
N GLY A 229 -44.14 -20.09 50.99
CA GLY A 229 -45.49 -20.57 50.68
C GLY A 229 -46.44 -20.49 51.90
N GLY A 230 -46.67 -19.29 52.39
CA GLY A 230 -47.75 -18.94 53.31
C GLY A 230 -48.89 -18.29 52.52
N ASN A 231 -50.12 -18.72 52.80
CA ASN A 231 -51.32 -18.33 52.07
C ASN A 231 -51.77 -16.86 52.29
N ASP A 232 -50.98 -16.04 52.98
CA ASP A 232 -51.44 -14.76 53.52
C ASP A 232 -50.53 -13.62 53.02
N GLY A 233 -50.99 -12.91 51.98
CA GLY A 233 -50.34 -11.71 51.45
C GLY A 233 -50.70 -11.49 49.99
N GLU A 234 -51.82 -10.82 49.73
CA GLU A 234 -52.32 -10.46 48.40
C GLU A 234 -51.58 -9.29 47.74
N ASP A 235 -50.70 -8.58 48.43
CA ASP A 235 -50.07 -7.37 47.90
C ASP A 235 -48.54 -7.48 47.94
N HIS A 236 -47.86 -6.73 47.06
CA HIS A 236 -46.40 -6.57 46.92
C HIS A 236 -45.73 -7.24 45.70
N PHE A 237 -46.42 -7.24 44.56
CA PHE A 237 -45.79 -7.26 43.23
C PHE A 237 -45.86 -5.89 42.54
N ASP A 238 -45.83 -4.80 43.33
CA ASP A 238 -45.97 -3.40 42.90
C ASP A 238 -44.63 -2.73 42.56
N ASP A 239 -43.70 -3.47 41.95
CA ASP A 239 -42.61 -2.83 41.20
C ASP A 239 -42.99 -2.88 39.70
N GLU A 240 -44.12 -2.25 39.37
CA GLU A 240 -44.70 -2.20 38.00
C GLU A 240 -43.66 -1.77 36.96
N ALA A 241 -42.79 -0.81 37.33
CA ALA A 241 -41.75 -0.26 36.46
C ALA A 241 -40.68 -1.28 36.04
N ALA A 242 -40.31 -2.24 36.89
CA ALA A 242 -39.27 -3.23 36.56
C ALA A 242 -39.75 -4.27 35.55
N LEU A 243 -41.06 -4.52 35.51
CA LEU A 243 -41.71 -5.51 34.64
C LEU A 243 -42.38 -4.87 33.41
N GLU A 244 -42.30 -3.55 33.25
CA GLU A 244 -42.72 -2.84 32.04
C GLU A 244 -41.72 -3.05 30.88
N GLN A 245 -40.45 -3.36 31.18
CA GLN A 245 -39.40 -3.59 30.18
C GLN A 245 -38.86 -5.03 30.23
N LEU A 246 -39.72 -6.03 30.02
CA LEU A 246 -39.28 -7.43 29.88
C LEU A 246 -38.43 -7.60 28.61
N THR A 247 -37.11 -7.63 28.80
CA THR A 247 -36.12 -7.99 27.78
C THR A 247 -35.75 -9.46 27.90
N ASP A 248 -35.30 -10.07 26.81
CA ASP A 248 -34.96 -11.50 26.81
C ASP A 248 -33.89 -11.89 27.85
N PRO A 249 -32.78 -11.14 28.01
CA PRO A 249 -31.75 -11.49 28.99
C PRO A 249 -32.26 -11.41 30.42
N PHE A 250 -33.07 -10.37 30.70
CA PHE A 250 -33.70 -10.19 31.99
C PHE A 250 -34.61 -11.36 32.34
N VAL A 251 -35.50 -11.75 31.41
CA VAL A 251 -36.45 -12.86 31.62
C VAL A 251 -35.72 -14.18 31.81
N VAL A 252 -34.72 -14.50 30.98
CA VAL A 252 -33.96 -15.75 31.09
C VAL A 252 -33.22 -15.82 32.42
N ARG A 253 -32.55 -14.74 32.84
CA ARG A 253 -31.85 -14.71 34.14
C ARG A 253 -32.81 -14.79 35.30
N LEU A 254 -33.96 -14.10 35.23
CA LEU A 254 -34.99 -14.16 36.25
C LEU A 254 -35.54 -15.59 36.41
N LEU A 255 -35.83 -16.29 35.32
CA LEU A 255 -36.29 -17.68 35.36
C LEU A 255 -35.26 -18.62 36.01
N GLN A 256 -33.96 -18.43 35.74
CA GLN A 256 -32.87 -19.17 36.39
C GLN A 256 -32.84 -18.91 37.89
N LEU A 257 -32.87 -17.63 38.31
CA LEU A 257 -32.83 -17.26 39.72
C LEU A 257 -34.05 -17.75 40.50
N LEU A 258 -35.25 -17.68 39.91
CA LEU A 258 -36.48 -18.20 40.53
C LEU A 258 -36.40 -19.72 40.72
N ARG A 259 -35.78 -20.45 39.78
CA ARG A 259 -35.55 -21.89 39.91
C ARG A 259 -34.53 -22.22 41.01
N ASP A 260 -33.49 -21.42 41.15
CA ASP A 260 -32.40 -21.64 42.12
C ASP A 260 -32.81 -21.30 43.57
N HIS A 261 -33.73 -20.35 43.77
CA HIS A 261 -34.13 -19.87 45.11
C HIS A 261 -35.38 -20.58 45.72
N GLY A 262 -36.01 -21.54 45.04
CA GLY A 262 -37.15 -22.32 45.57
C GLY A 262 -38.54 -21.92 45.01
N PRO A 263 -39.66 -22.48 45.52
CA PRO A 263 -40.99 -22.39 44.86
C PRO A 263 -41.61 -20.99 44.96
N ALA A 264 -41.18 -20.07 44.09
CA ALA A 264 -41.82 -18.79 43.82
C ALA A 264 -42.93 -18.95 42.75
N ILE A 265 -43.82 -19.93 42.94
CA ILE A 265 -44.80 -20.38 41.92
C ILE A 265 -45.68 -19.21 41.44
N ARG A 266 -46.19 -18.37 42.36
CA ARG A 266 -47.03 -17.21 42.01
C ARG A 266 -46.29 -16.16 41.17
N THR A 267 -45.00 -15.95 41.44
CA THR A 267 -44.14 -15.03 40.67
C THR A 267 -43.90 -15.56 39.26
N LEU A 268 -43.72 -16.87 39.13
CA LEU A 268 -43.57 -17.55 37.85
C LEU A 268 -44.87 -17.48 37.04
N GLU A 269 -46.01 -17.83 37.62
CA GLU A 269 -47.33 -17.75 36.99
C GLU A 269 -47.62 -16.34 36.46
N ARG A 270 -47.29 -15.29 37.24
CA ARG A 270 -47.50 -13.89 36.84
C ARG A 270 -46.54 -13.43 35.73
N LEU A 271 -45.32 -13.96 35.70
CA LEU A 271 -44.36 -13.72 34.62
C LEU A 271 -44.86 -14.38 33.32
N GLU A 272 -45.33 -15.63 33.40
CA GLU A 272 -45.92 -16.37 32.28
C GLU A 272 -47.15 -15.63 31.72
N GLU A 273 -48.07 -15.19 32.58
CA GLU A 273 -49.26 -14.42 32.16
C GLU A 273 -48.88 -13.11 31.42
N ARG A 274 -47.79 -12.44 31.84
CA ARG A 274 -47.30 -11.23 31.16
C ARG A 274 -46.61 -11.54 29.83
N LEU A 275 -45.89 -12.66 29.73
CA LEU A 275 -45.29 -13.10 28.47
C LEU A 275 -46.38 -13.48 27.46
N GLU A 276 -47.43 -14.18 27.91
CA GLU A 276 -48.59 -14.52 27.09
C GLU A 276 -49.32 -13.28 26.58
N LYS A 277 -49.49 -12.24 27.42
CA LYS A 277 -50.03 -10.93 27.00
C LYS A 277 -49.19 -10.24 25.92
N ARG A 278 -47.90 -10.55 25.79
CA ARG A 278 -47.01 -10.09 24.71
C ARG A 278 -46.92 -11.07 23.53
N GLY A 279 -47.67 -12.17 23.57
CA GLY A 279 -47.67 -13.20 22.53
C GLY A 279 -46.43 -14.11 22.53
N SER A 280 -45.76 -14.28 23.67
CA SER A 280 -44.57 -15.14 23.81
C SER A 280 -44.72 -16.13 24.96
N ASP A 281 -44.00 -17.25 24.89
CA ASP A 281 -43.82 -18.21 26.00
C ASP A 281 -42.39 -18.10 26.56
N ALA A 282 -42.18 -18.51 27.82
CA ALA A 282 -40.90 -18.61 28.48
C ALA A 282 -39.89 -19.47 27.69
N ASN A 283 -40.31 -20.60 27.11
CA ASN A 283 -39.41 -21.42 26.29
C ASN A 283 -38.99 -20.71 25.00
N GLU A 284 -39.88 -19.91 24.40
CA GLU A 284 -39.56 -19.16 23.19
C GLU A 284 -38.57 -18.02 23.49
N VAL A 285 -38.73 -17.32 24.62
CA VAL A 285 -37.77 -16.30 25.07
C VAL A 285 -36.41 -16.93 25.35
N LEU A 286 -36.37 -18.07 26.06
CA LEU A 286 -35.14 -18.81 26.33
C LEU A 286 -34.43 -19.25 25.04
N ARG A 287 -35.18 -19.79 24.07
CA ARG A 287 -34.65 -20.22 22.77
C ARG A 287 -34.13 -19.03 21.97
N ARG A 288 -34.83 -17.90 21.97
CA ARG A 288 -34.42 -16.68 21.26
C ARG A 288 -33.13 -16.11 21.85
N GLU A 289 -33.02 -16.06 23.18
CA GLU A 289 -31.81 -15.60 23.87
C GLU A 289 -30.60 -16.48 23.58
N HIS A 290 -30.73 -17.80 23.74
CA HIS A 290 -29.63 -18.72 23.45
C HIS A 290 -29.17 -18.66 21.98
N ARG A 291 -30.12 -18.55 21.04
CA ARG A 291 -29.78 -18.34 19.62
C ARG A 291 -29.02 -17.04 19.39
N ARG A 292 -29.41 -15.97 20.09
CA ARG A 292 -28.74 -14.67 19.98
C ARG A 292 -27.32 -14.74 20.52
N GLN A 293 -27.12 -15.31 21.70
CA GLN A 293 -25.79 -15.50 22.31
C GLN A 293 -24.88 -16.37 21.44
N ALA A 294 -25.38 -17.53 20.97
CA ALA A 294 -24.62 -18.42 20.11
C ALA A 294 -24.21 -17.74 18.79
N ALA A 295 -25.12 -16.99 18.17
CA ALA A 295 -24.81 -16.25 16.96
C ALA A 295 -23.80 -15.12 17.20
N ASN A 296 -23.93 -14.36 18.29
CA ASN A 296 -22.97 -13.32 18.65
C ASN A 296 -21.57 -13.90 18.88
N GLN A 297 -21.48 -15.05 19.57
CA GLN A 297 -20.21 -15.74 19.81
C GLN A 297 -19.52 -16.13 18.50
N VAL A 298 -20.26 -16.68 17.55
CA VAL A 298 -19.73 -17.02 16.21
C VAL A 298 -19.27 -15.76 15.48
N SER A 299 -20.09 -14.70 15.43
CA SER A 299 -19.73 -13.45 14.75
C SER A 299 -18.49 -12.78 15.36
N VAL A 300 -18.33 -12.78 16.69
CA VAL A 300 -17.14 -12.26 17.38
C VAL A 300 -15.89 -13.06 16.97
N GLY A 301 -16.00 -14.39 16.98
CA GLY A 301 -14.94 -15.30 16.54
C GLY A 301 -14.52 -15.04 15.10
N ASN A 302 -15.50 -14.99 14.19
CA ASN A 302 -15.29 -14.72 12.77
C ASN A 302 -14.65 -13.35 12.54
N CYS A 303 -15.09 -12.30 13.24
CA CYS A 303 -14.52 -10.97 13.09
C CYS A 303 -13.01 -10.97 13.32
N VAL A 304 -12.56 -11.58 14.41
CA VAL A 304 -11.15 -11.52 14.79
C VAL A 304 -10.30 -12.54 14.02
N ILE A 305 -10.84 -13.71 13.63
CA ILE A 305 -10.18 -14.60 12.67
C ILE A 305 -9.94 -13.85 11.36
N SER A 306 -10.96 -13.14 10.87
CA SER A 306 -10.86 -12.31 9.67
C SER A 306 -9.90 -11.14 9.83
N LEU A 307 -9.86 -10.49 11.00
CA LEU A 307 -8.85 -9.45 11.28
C LEU A 307 -7.42 -10.02 11.19
N ARG A 308 -7.18 -11.19 11.80
CA ARG A 308 -5.88 -11.88 11.68
C ARG A 308 -5.54 -12.22 10.23
N LEU A 309 -6.51 -12.73 9.46
CA LEU A 309 -6.34 -12.98 8.03
C LEU A 309 -5.93 -11.71 7.28
N LEU A 310 -6.67 -10.61 7.45
CA LEU A 310 -6.41 -9.36 6.74
C LEU A 310 -5.04 -8.76 7.07
N SER A 311 -4.48 -9.02 8.26
CA SER A 311 -3.11 -8.63 8.60
C SER A 311 -2.05 -9.58 8.04
N ALA A 312 -2.40 -10.84 7.73
CA ALA A 312 -1.49 -11.84 7.18
C ALA A 312 -1.41 -11.87 5.64
N LEU A 313 -2.42 -11.33 4.94
CA LEU A 313 -2.46 -11.32 3.46
C LEU A 313 -1.37 -10.43 2.86
N ASP A 314 -0.75 -10.91 1.77
CA ASP A 314 0.11 -10.08 0.93
C ASP A 314 -0.74 -9.24 -0.04
N TRP A 315 -1.09 -8.04 0.42
CA TRP A 315 -1.91 -7.09 -0.34
C TRP A 315 -1.27 -6.64 -1.66
N ASN A 316 0.05 -6.73 -1.80
CA ASN A 316 0.72 -6.39 -3.06
C ASN A 316 0.36 -7.42 -4.14
N THR A 317 0.50 -8.71 -3.81
CA THR A 317 0.15 -9.82 -4.70
C THR A 317 -1.35 -9.84 -4.99
N PHE A 318 -2.18 -9.69 -3.94
CA PHE A 318 -3.63 -9.62 -4.08
C PHE A 318 -4.05 -8.50 -5.04
N PHE A 319 -3.51 -7.27 -4.86
CA PHE A 319 -3.82 -6.12 -5.71
C PHE A 319 -3.51 -6.41 -7.19
N GLU A 320 -2.35 -6.98 -7.50
CA GLU A 320 -1.94 -7.25 -8.89
C GLU A 320 -2.80 -8.32 -9.56
N GLN A 321 -3.34 -9.26 -8.79
CA GLN A 321 -4.26 -10.28 -9.30
C GLN A 321 -5.62 -9.70 -9.70
N ILE A 322 -6.12 -8.69 -8.99
CA ILE A 322 -7.48 -8.17 -9.18
C ILE A 322 -7.55 -6.85 -9.94
N SER A 323 -6.43 -6.14 -10.10
CA SER A 323 -6.38 -4.82 -10.72
C SER A 323 -6.61 -4.90 -12.24
N PRO A 324 -7.68 -4.27 -12.77
CA PRO A 324 -7.90 -4.26 -14.22
C PRO A 324 -6.86 -3.40 -14.96
N VAL A 325 -6.32 -2.36 -14.31
CA VAL A 325 -5.21 -1.56 -14.84
C VAL A 325 -3.96 -2.42 -15.00
N GLU A 326 -3.60 -3.21 -13.98
CA GLU A 326 -2.46 -4.14 -14.06
C GLU A 326 -2.66 -5.17 -15.18
N ALA A 327 -3.87 -5.73 -15.31
CA ALA A 327 -4.18 -6.68 -16.37
C ALA A 327 -3.97 -6.09 -17.77
N ILE A 328 -4.29 -4.80 -17.97
CA ILE A 328 -4.02 -4.08 -19.23
C ILE A 328 -2.51 -3.83 -19.40
N LEU A 329 -1.82 -3.33 -18.38
CA LEU A 329 -0.39 -3.02 -18.49
C LEU A 329 0.46 -4.28 -18.75
N ARG A 330 -0.01 -5.46 -18.30
CA ARG A 330 0.63 -6.76 -18.60
C ARG A 330 0.56 -7.17 -20.07
N THR A 331 -0.31 -6.57 -20.88
CA THR A 331 -0.30 -6.77 -22.35
C THR A 331 0.73 -5.89 -23.05
N ASP A 332 1.77 -5.43 -22.32
CA ASP A 332 2.91 -4.69 -22.84
C ASP A 332 3.58 -5.45 -24.01
N PRO A 333 3.73 -4.82 -25.18
CA PRO A 333 4.24 -5.53 -26.36
C PRO A 333 5.72 -5.89 -26.27
N ALA A 334 6.49 -5.20 -25.42
CA ALA A 334 7.86 -5.60 -25.11
C ALA A 334 7.94 -6.82 -24.17
N GLY A 335 6.84 -7.22 -23.51
CA GLY A 335 6.80 -8.31 -22.54
C GLY A 335 7.62 -8.05 -21.27
N MET A 336 8.16 -6.84 -21.08
CA MET A 336 9.07 -6.53 -19.98
C MET A 336 8.32 -6.15 -18.71
N HIS A 337 7.11 -5.63 -18.82
CA HIS A 337 6.35 -5.17 -17.66
C HIS A 337 6.11 -6.27 -16.62
N SER A 338 5.84 -7.51 -17.04
CA SER A 338 5.62 -8.65 -16.13
C SER A 338 6.89 -9.09 -15.39
N LEU A 339 8.07 -8.74 -15.90
CA LEU A 339 9.37 -9.06 -15.28
C LEU A 339 9.84 -7.95 -14.32
N GLN A 340 9.10 -6.86 -14.19
CA GLN A 340 9.47 -5.73 -13.34
C GLN A 340 9.15 -5.97 -11.87
N ASP A 341 9.94 -5.35 -10.98
CA ASP A 341 9.65 -5.37 -9.56
C ASP A 341 8.33 -4.64 -9.23
N PHE A 342 7.73 -5.02 -8.11
CA PHE A 342 6.45 -4.44 -7.67
C PHE A 342 6.48 -2.90 -7.64
N ASN A 343 7.58 -2.30 -7.17
CA ASN A 343 7.71 -0.84 -7.06
C ASN A 343 7.69 -0.15 -8.43
N THR A 344 8.33 -0.75 -9.44
CA THR A 344 8.30 -0.22 -10.81
C THR A 344 6.89 -0.32 -11.38
N ARG A 345 6.22 -1.46 -11.20
CA ARG A 345 4.85 -1.65 -11.68
C ARG A 345 3.87 -0.70 -10.98
N ASP A 346 4.02 -0.53 -9.67
CA ASP A 346 3.21 0.42 -8.90
C ASP A 346 3.41 1.87 -9.35
N ARG A 347 4.65 2.27 -9.67
CA ARG A 347 4.93 3.58 -10.24
C ARG A 347 4.22 3.81 -11.57
N TYR A 348 4.07 2.78 -12.39
CA TYR A 348 3.35 2.87 -13.67
C TYR A 348 1.87 3.08 -13.42
N ARG A 349 1.27 2.29 -12.53
CA ARG A 349 -0.14 2.41 -12.11
C ARG A 349 -0.46 3.78 -11.49
N ARG A 350 0.39 4.29 -10.59
CA ARG A 350 0.25 5.66 -10.04
C ARG A 350 0.30 6.74 -11.12
N THR A 351 1.03 6.49 -12.21
CA THR A 351 1.10 7.44 -13.32
C THR A 351 -0.18 7.43 -14.15
N VAL A 352 -0.75 6.25 -14.38
CA VAL A 352 -2.09 6.10 -14.98
C VAL A 352 -3.14 6.84 -14.15
N GLU A 353 -3.21 6.56 -12.84
CA GLU A 353 -4.12 7.21 -11.90
C GLU A 353 -3.97 8.74 -11.94
N LYS A 354 -2.72 9.23 -11.94
CA LYS A 354 -2.42 10.65 -11.99
C LYS A 354 -2.96 11.31 -13.27
N ILE A 355 -2.73 10.69 -14.42
CA ILE A 355 -3.18 11.24 -15.72
C ILE A 355 -4.70 11.20 -15.79
N ALA A 356 -5.33 10.08 -15.44
CA ALA A 356 -6.78 9.91 -15.39
C ALA A 356 -7.46 10.98 -14.52
N ARG A 357 -6.97 11.18 -13.30
CA ARG A 357 -7.47 12.20 -12.37
C ARG A 357 -7.30 13.62 -12.90
N GLY A 358 -6.18 13.94 -13.53
CA GLY A 358 -5.91 15.27 -14.08
C GLY A 358 -6.61 15.57 -15.41
N SER A 359 -7.32 14.59 -15.98
CA SER A 359 -8.05 14.67 -17.25
C SER A 359 -9.54 14.35 -17.12
N GLU A 360 -10.04 14.06 -15.91
CA GLU A 360 -11.42 13.56 -15.69
C GLU A 360 -11.78 12.34 -16.58
N SER A 361 -10.77 11.51 -16.87
CA SER A 361 -10.89 10.31 -17.72
C SER A 361 -10.79 9.03 -16.88
N ASP A 362 -11.18 7.88 -17.44
CA ASP A 362 -11.07 6.59 -16.76
C ASP A 362 -9.62 6.06 -16.75
N GLU A 363 -9.24 5.39 -15.66
CA GLU A 363 -7.88 4.81 -15.51
C GLU A 363 -7.62 3.74 -16.59
N LEU A 364 -8.65 2.97 -16.95
CA LEU A 364 -8.52 1.90 -17.95
C LEU A 364 -8.26 2.47 -19.34
N ASP A 365 -8.87 3.60 -19.69
CA ASP A 365 -8.66 4.25 -20.99
C ASP A 365 -7.23 4.78 -21.12
N VAL A 366 -6.70 5.38 -20.06
CA VAL A 366 -5.30 5.83 -20.02
C VAL A 366 -4.34 4.64 -20.13
N ALA A 367 -4.61 3.55 -19.42
CA ALA A 367 -3.79 2.33 -19.50
C ALA A 367 -3.81 1.70 -20.90
N ARG A 368 -5.01 1.53 -21.49
CA ARG A 368 -5.17 1.00 -22.86
C ARG A 368 -4.44 1.86 -23.87
N ARG A 369 -4.55 3.19 -23.74
CA ARG A 369 -3.89 4.10 -24.69
C ARG A 369 -2.37 4.07 -24.56
N ALA A 370 -1.84 3.96 -23.34
CA ALA A 370 -0.40 3.80 -23.13
C ALA A 370 0.15 2.52 -23.78
N VAL A 371 -0.58 1.41 -23.67
CA VAL A 371 -0.23 0.14 -24.35
C VAL A 371 -0.38 0.26 -25.87
N ALA A 372 -1.45 0.88 -26.36
CA ALA A 372 -1.65 1.09 -27.79
C ALA A 372 -0.53 1.92 -28.43
N LEU A 373 -0.06 2.98 -27.76
CA LEU A 373 1.09 3.76 -28.23
C LEU A 373 2.39 2.93 -28.29
N ALA A 374 2.60 2.03 -27.33
CA ALA A 374 3.72 1.09 -27.35
C ALA A 374 3.60 0.12 -28.53
N GLN A 375 2.39 -0.40 -28.78
CA GLN A 375 2.12 -1.30 -29.89
C GLN A 375 2.34 -0.62 -31.25
N GLU A 376 1.83 0.60 -31.43
CA GLU A 376 2.03 1.42 -32.64
C GLU A 376 3.52 1.65 -32.93
N SER A 377 4.34 1.89 -31.90
CA SER A 377 5.80 2.02 -32.06
C SER A 377 6.49 0.72 -32.46
N VAL A 378 6.03 -0.44 -31.97
CA VAL A 378 6.55 -1.75 -32.40
C VAL A 378 6.20 -2.00 -33.87
N GLU A 379 4.96 -1.74 -34.27
CA GLU A 379 4.48 -1.91 -35.64
C GLU A 379 5.18 -0.98 -36.64
N ALA A 380 5.49 0.26 -36.21
CA ALA A 380 6.27 1.20 -36.99
C ALA A 380 7.78 0.87 -37.06
N GLY A 381 8.23 -0.18 -36.37
CA GLY A 381 9.65 -0.58 -36.33
C GLY A 381 10.54 0.42 -35.62
N GLU A 382 9.99 1.21 -34.70
CA GLU A 382 10.76 2.23 -33.97
C GLU A 382 11.69 1.57 -32.94
N SER A 383 12.97 1.95 -32.97
CA SER A 383 13.98 1.49 -32.02
C SER A 383 14.10 2.42 -30.80
N GLY A 384 14.71 1.93 -29.71
CA GLY A 384 15.02 2.74 -28.53
C GLY A 384 13.98 2.70 -27.41
N GLY A 385 13.38 1.53 -27.16
CA GLY A 385 12.52 1.29 -25.99
C GLY A 385 11.11 1.87 -26.09
N ARG A 386 10.73 2.46 -27.23
CA ARG A 386 9.37 2.97 -27.48
C ARG A 386 8.33 1.87 -27.57
N GLY A 387 8.73 0.65 -27.90
CA GLY A 387 7.86 -0.52 -27.85
C GLY A 387 7.50 -0.99 -26.45
N HIS A 388 7.93 -0.31 -25.39
CA HIS A 388 7.58 -0.64 -24.01
C HIS A 388 6.64 0.41 -23.41
N VAL A 389 5.59 -0.04 -22.72
CA VAL A 389 4.59 0.83 -22.07
C VAL A 389 5.22 1.83 -21.09
N GLY A 390 6.33 1.46 -20.43
CA GLY A 390 7.06 2.34 -19.53
C GLY A 390 7.56 3.64 -20.17
N TYR A 391 7.85 3.63 -21.47
CA TYR A 391 8.25 4.85 -22.20
C TYR A 391 7.15 5.92 -22.20
N TYR A 392 5.89 5.49 -22.35
CA TYR A 392 4.72 6.37 -22.39
C TYR A 392 4.19 6.72 -21.00
N LEU A 393 4.54 5.95 -19.97
CA LEU A 393 4.12 6.25 -18.60
C LEU A 393 5.13 7.13 -17.87
N ILE A 394 6.42 6.79 -17.88
CA ILE A 394 7.41 7.43 -16.99
C ILE A 394 8.54 8.18 -17.71
N ASP A 395 8.64 8.06 -19.03
CA ASP A 395 9.69 8.70 -19.85
C ASP A 395 9.09 9.76 -20.80
N ARG A 396 9.83 10.15 -21.85
CA ARG A 396 9.48 11.21 -22.79
C ARG A 396 8.14 11.01 -23.50
N GLY A 397 7.70 9.76 -23.68
CA GLY A 397 6.41 9.43 -24.30
C GLY A 397 5.21 9.92 -23.47
N GLN A 398 5.40 10.18 -22.17
CA GLN A 398 4.36 10.68 -21.27
C GLN A 398 3.73 12.00 -21.74
N GLU A 399 4.49 12.86 -22.42
CA GLU A 399 3.96 14.13 -22.93
C GLU A 399 2.95 13.93 -24.08
N VAL A 400 3.04 12.83 -24.84
CA VAL A 400 2.04 12.46 -25.86
C VAL A 400 0.75 12.06 -25.16
N LEU A 401 0.84 11.14 -24.20
CA LEU A 401 -0.30 10.64 -23.44
C LEU A 401 -1.03 11.79 -22.69
N LYS A 402 -0.29 12.68 -22.03
CA LYS A 402 -0.86 13.87 -21.36
C LYS A 402 -1.61 14.79 -22.32
N ARG A 403 -1.12 14.96 -23.55
CA ARG A 403 -1.77 15.83 -24.55
C ARG A 403 -3.07 15.23 -25.06
N GLU A 404 -3.09 13.93 -25.33
CA GLU A 404 -4.28 13.23 -25.81
C GLU A 404 -5.43 13.29 -24.81
N PHE A 405 -5.13 13.13 -23.51
CA PHE A 405 -6.13 13.23 -22.45
C PHE A 405 -6.37 14.67 -21.94
N GLY A 406 -5.72 15.68 -22.53
CA GLY A 406 -5.90 17.08 -22.09
C GLY A 406 -5.50 17.32 -20.62
N TYR A 407 -4.51 16.60 -20.11
CA TYR A 407 -4.07 16.64 -18.72
C TYR A 407 -3.70 18.07 -18.28
N ARG A 408 -4.28 18.51 -17.16
CA ARG A 408 -4.01 19.83 -16.58
C ARG A 408 -3.00 19.75 -15.44
N PRO A 409 -1.69 20.00 -15.67
CA PRO A 409 -0.68 19.91 -14.63
C PRO A 409 -0.90 20.98 -13.55
N ARG A 410 -0.66 20.59 -12.30
CA ARG A 410 -0.63 21.53 -11.15
C ARG A 410 0.53 22.51 -11.32
N TRP A 411 0.42 23.71 -10.75
CA TRP A 411 1.46 24.75 -10.85
C TRP A 411 2.84 24.27 -10.38
N ARG A 412 2.89 23.43 -9.34
CA ARG A 412 4.12 22.82 -8.83
C ARG A 412 4.80 21.93 -9.87
N GLU A 413 4.02 21.20 -10.66
CA GLU A 413 4.53 20.33 -11.73
C GLU A 413 5.05 21.15 -12.90
N LYS A 414 4.38 22.25 -13.25
CA LYS A 414 4.88 23.19 -14.26
C LYS A 414 6.22 23.79 -13.85
N LEU A 415 6.34 24.23 -12.59
CA LEU A 415 7.59 24.77 -12.05
C LEU A 415 8.70 23.71 -12.07
N LEU A 416 8.42 22.49 -11.57
CA LEU A 416 9.38 21.39 -11.56
C LEU A 416 9.82 21.01 -12.99
N GLY A 417 8.87 20.92 -13.92
CA GLY A 417 9.14 20.62 -15.32
C GLY A 417 10.02 21.69 -15.98
N TRP A 418 9.75 22.96 -15.73
CA TRP A 418 10.58 24.07 -16.21
C TRP A 418 11.99 24.03 -15.63
N SER A 419 12.10 23.77 -14.31
CA SER A 419 13.38 23.64 -13.60
C SER A 419 14.23 22.50 -14.15
N LEU A 420 13.61 21.35 -14.43
CA LEU A 420 14.28 20.18 -15.02
C LEU A 420 14.63 20.37 -16.50
N ALA A 421 13.85 21.17 -17.23
CA ALA A 421 14.17 21.52 -18.62
C ALA A 421 15.36 22.49 -18.72
N HIS A 422 15.60 23.31 -17.69
CA HIS A 422 16.66 24.31 -17.67
C HIS A 422 17.56 24.17 -16.41
N PRO A 423 18.29 23.06 -16.23
CA PRO A 423 19.01 22.77 -14.99
C PRO A 423 20.10 23.82 -14.69
N ARG A 424 20.83 24.28 -15.72
CA ARG A 424 21.88 25.31 -15.55
C ARG A 424 21.30 26.65 -15.11
N ALA A 425 20.26 27.13 -15.80
CA ALA A 425 19.64 28.41 -15.47
C ALA A 425 18.98 28.37 -14.09
N THR A 426 18.36 27.24 -13.73
CA THR A 426 17.73 27.05 -12.42
C THR A 426 18.77 27.02 -11.30
N TYR A 427 19.82 26.22 -11.44
CA TYR A 427 20.84 26.07 -10.39
C TYR A 427 21.65 27.36 -10.18
N PHE A 428 22.26 27.90 -11.25
CA PHE A 428 23.05 29.13 -11.13
C PHE A 428 22.18 30.36 -10.87
N GLY A 429 20.96 30.40 -11.41
CA GLY A 429 19.99 31.46 -11.11
C GLY A 429 19.55 31.45 -9.66
N ALA A 430 19.27 30.28 -9.07
CA ALA A 430 18.95 30.16 -7.65
C ALA A 430 20.12 30.61 -6.77
N ILE A 431 21.36 30.20 -7.10
CA ILE A 431 22.57 30.69 -6.39
C ILE A 431 22.67 32.20 -6.49
N ALA A 432 22.53 32.78 -7.68
CA ALA A 432 22.61 34.22 -7.87
C ALA A 432 21.52 34.97 -7.05
N VAL A 433 20.29 34.46 -7.02
CA VAL A 433 19.18 35.04 -6.24
C VAL A 433 19.46 34.96 -4.74
N VAL A 434 19.84 33.79 -4.22
CA VAL A 434 20.15 33.60 -2.80
C VAL A 434 21.36 34.43 -2.39
N PHE A 435 22.42 34.44 -3.20
CA PHE A 435 23.60 35.26 -2.98
C PHE A 435 23.26 36.76 -2.91
N THR A 436 22.50 37.26 -3.88
CA THR A 436 22.07 38.67 -3.92
C THR A 436 21.18 39.02 -2.72
N ALA A 437 20.28 38.10 -2.33
CA ALA A 437 19.44 38.28 -1.15
C ALA A 437 20.28 38.33 0.15
N LEU A 438 21.25 37.43 0.32
CA LEU A 438 22.13 37.40 1.50
C LEU A 438 22.99 38.66 1.60
N ILE A 439 23.58 39.12 0.48
CA ILE A 439 24.31 40.39 0.45
C ILE A 439 23.38 41.56 0.77
N GLY A 440 22.18 41.60 0.18
CA GLY A 440 21.19 42.64 0.44
C GLY A 440 20.80 42.73 1.91
N ILE A 441 20.56 41.58 2.56
CA ILE A 441 20.25 41.50 4.00
C ILE A 441 21.42 42.01 4.84
N LEU A 442 22.64 41.59 4.52
CA LEU A 442 23.84 41.94 5.27
C LEU A 442 24.17 43.45 5.17
N VAL A 443 24.02 44.02 3.97
CA VAL A 443 24.12 45.46 3.72
C VAL A 443 23.00 46.22 4.43
N GLY A 444 21.77 45.70 4.44
CA GLY A 444 20.62 46.32 5.11
C GLY A 444 20.69 46.32 6.64
N LEU A 445 21.20 45.24 7.25
CA LEU A 445 21.28 45.09 8.71
C LEU A 445 22.47 45.80 9.35
N GLY A 446 23.61 45.91 8.65
CA GLY A 446 24.85 46.45 9.22
C GLY A 446 25.54 47.56 8.41
N GLY A 447 25.13 47.77 7.16
CA GLY A 447 25.83 48.66 6.22
C GLY A 447 25.32 50.10 6.18
N GLY A 448 24.03 50.37 6.43
CA GLY A 448 23.44 51.71 6.21
C GLY A 448 24.18 52.87 6.89
N ALA A 449 24.65 52.69 8.13
CA ALA A 449 25.39 53.71 8.89
C ALA A 449 26.90 53.77 8.56
N LEU A 450 27.53 52.63 8.24
CA LEU A 450 28.96 52.54 7.88
C LEU A 450 29.24 53.00 6.44
N ILE A 451 28.33 52.67 5.52
CA ILE A 451 28.40 53.02 4.09
C ILE A 451 28.17 54.51 3.88
N ALA A 452 27.31 55.14 4.68
CA ALA A 452 27.08 56.59 4.65
C ALA A 452 28.28 57.42 5.13
N ALA A 453 29.14 56.86 6.00
CA ALA A 453 30.30 57.55 6.55
C ALA A 453 31.55 57.45 5.64
N GLN A 454 31.78 56.30 4.99
CA GLN A 454 32.92 56.07 4.07
C GLN A 454 32.60 54.97 3.04
N PRO A 455 32.30 55.31 1.76
CA PRO A 455 31.79 54.35 0.78
C PRO A 455 32.80 53.30 0.30
N TRP A 456 34.11 53.54 0.45
CA TRP A 456 35.15 52.58 0.02
C TRP A 456 35.30 51.38 0.98
N TRP A 457 35.02 51.56 2.29
CA TRP A 457 34.99 50.46 3.26
C TRP A 457 33.87 49.46 2.95
N ALA A 458 32.77 49.93 2.36
CA ALA A 458 31.68 49.09 1.88
C ALA A 458 32.15 48.11 0.80
N GLY A 459 32.95 48.59 -0.15
CA GLY A 459 33.51 47.77 -1.23
C GLY A 459 34.48 46.72 -0.71
N LEU A 460 35.33 47.08 0.27
CA LEU A 460 36.29 46.15 0.88
C LEU A 460 35.60 45.08 1.74
N LEU A 461 34.59 45.48 2.53
CA LEU A 461 33.77 44.54 3.30
C LEU A 461 32.99 43.59 2.38
N GLY A 462 32.39 44.12 1.30
CA GLY A 462 31.70 43.32 0.28
C GLY A 462 32.62 42.31 -0.40
N LEU A 463 33.87 42.69 -0.69
CA LEU A 463 34.88 41.79 -1.26
C LEU A 463 35.25 40.65 -0.29
N VAL A 464 35.47 40.97 0.99
CA VAL A 464 35.79 39.96 2.03
C VAL A 464 34.62 39.01 2.26
N LEU A 465 33.38 39.53 2.25
CA LEU A 465 32.17 38.75 2.45
C LEU A 465 31.76 37.92 1.22
N LEU A 466 32.31 38.21 0.04
CA LEU A 466 31.96 37.52 -1.19
C LEU A 466 32.18 36.00 -1.10
N LEU A 467 33.31 35.59 -0.54
CA LEU A 467 33.65 34.17 -0.34
C LEU A 467 32.69 33.46 0.63
N PRO A 468 32.56 33.88 1.91
CA PRO A 468 31.70 33.17 2.87
C PRO A 468 30.21 33.23 2.49
N VAL A 469 29.74 34.32 1.90
CA VAL A 469 28.34 34.42 1.43
C VAL A 469 28.09 33.53 0.22
N SER A 470 29.08 33.37 -0.68
CA SER A 470 28.96 32.43 -1.81
C SER A 470 28.87 30.98 -1.35
N GLU A 471 29.69 30.55 -0.38
CA GLU A 471 29.61 29.20 0.19
C GLU A 471 28.26 28.95 0.86
N LEU A 472 27.75 29.92 1.63
CA LEU A 472 26.43 29.83 2.26
C LEU A 472 25.32 29.74 1.20
N ALA A 473 25.38 30.54 0.14
CA ALA A 473 24.40 30.51 -0.94
C ALA A 473 24.39 29.16 -1.66
N VAL A 474 25.56 28.62 -2.00
CA VAL A 474 25.70 27.30 -2.62
C VAL A 474 25.19 26.20 -1.68
N GLY A 475 25.56 26.25 -0.40
CA GLY A 475 25.11 25.28 0.61
C GLY A 475 23.59 25.27 0.78
N LEU A 476 22.96 26.46 0.86
CA LEU A 476 21.51 26.60 0.95
C LEU A 476 20.82 26.08 -0.32
N VAL A 477 21.31 26.44 -1.50
CA VAL A 477 20.73 25.97 -2.77
C VAL A 477 20.85 24.44 -2.86
N ASN A 478 22.00 23.86 -2.51
CA ASN A 478 22.17 22.41 -2.48
C ASN A 478 21.18 21.73 -1.53
N HIS A 479 20.96 22.29 -0.34
CA HIS A 479 19.98 21.79 0.61
C HIS A 479 18.54 21.88 0.08
N PHE A 480 18.16 23.00 -0.55
CA PHE A 480 16.84 23.12 -1.17
C PHE A 480 16.67 22.18 -2.36
N VAL A 481 17.72 21.95 -3.15
CA VAL A 481 17.69 21.01 -4.28
C VAL A 481 17.41 19.58 -3.79
N THR A 482 18.04 19.14 -2.69
CA THR A 482 17.80 17.79 -2.16
C THR A 482 16.41 17.61 -1.55
N LEU A 483 15.78 18.69 -1.06
CA LEU A 483 14.40 18.66 -0.56
C LEU A 483 13.35 18.75 -1.68
N LEU A 484 13.63 19.49 -2.75
CA LEU A 484 12.64 19.81 -3.79
C LEU A 484 12.62 18.80 -4.95
N PHE A 485 13.77 18.18 -5.26
CA PHE A 485 13.89 17.28 -6.40
C PHE A 485 13.96 15.83 -5.93
N PRO A 486 12.89 15.04 -6.11
CA PRO A 486 12.91 13.63 -5.73
C PRO A 486 13.91 12.84 -6.59
N PRO A 487 14.56 11.81 -6.02
CA PRO A 487 15.49 10.97 -6.76
C PRO A 487 14.78 10.26 -7.90
N ARG A 488 15.46 10.16 -9.05
CA ARG A 488 14.97 9.36 -10.19
C ARG A 488 15.34 7.91 -9.98
N VAL A 489 14.37 7.09 -9.61
CA VAL A 489 14.54 5.64 -9.51
C VAL A 489 14.45 5.03 -10.92
N LEU A 490 15.45 4.23 -11.29
CA LEU A 490 15.42 3.48 -12.54
C LEU A 490 14.45 2.29 -12.40
N PRO A 491 13.67 1.96 -13.45
CA PRO A 491 12.89 0.72 -13.50
C PRO A 491 13.76 -0.49 -13.21
N LYS A 492 13.27 -1.41 -12.37
CA LYS A 492 13.99 -2.62 -11.98
C LYS A 492 13.27 -3.85 -12.48
N LEU A 493 14.05 -4.86 -12.84
CA LEU A 493 13.58 -6.22 -13.10
C LEU A 493 13.67 -7.04 -11.81
N GLU A 494 12.77 -8.00 -11.65
CA GLU A 494 12.66 -8.86 -10.48
C GLU A 494 12.98 -10.31 -10.86
N PHE A 495 14.22 -10.73 -10.57
CA PHE A 495 14.72 -12.07 -10.83
C PHE A 495 14.78 -12.89 -9.53
N LYS A 496 13.63 -13.37 -9.03
CA LYS A 496 13.56 -14.14 -7.77
C LYS A 496 14.28 -15.48 -7.83
N GLU A 497 14.32 -16.11 -9.01
CA GLU A 497 14.89 -17.45 -9.23
C GLU A 497 16.33 -17.42 -9.77
N GLY A 498 16.93 -16.24 -9.89
CA GLY A 498 18.25 -16.03 -10.51
C GLY A 498 18.17 -15.31 -11.85
N ILE A 499 19.31 -14.80 -12.31
CA ILE A 499 19.44 -14.01 -13.55
C ILE A 499 19.20 -14.91 -14.77
N PRO A 500 18.35 -14.56 -15.75
CA PRO A 500 18.18 -15.30 -17.01
C PRO A 500 19.40 -15.32 -17.95
N GLU A 501 19.46 -16.23 -18.93
CA GLU A 501 20.59 -16.34 -19.90
C GLU A 501 20.70 -15.11 -20.80
N ASP A 502 19.57 -14.57 -21.22
CA ASP A 502 19.47 -13.34 -22.01
C ASP A 502 19.84 -12.08 -21.20
N CYS A 503 20.06 -12.22 -19.90
CA CYS A 503 20.43 -11.15 -18.98
C CYS A 503 21.78 -11.38 -18.28
N GLU A 504 22.67 -12.20 -18.85
CA GLU A 504 24.03 -12.37 -18.32
C GLU A 504 24.68 -11.02 -18.02
N THR A 505 25.13 -10.87 -16.78
CA THR A 505 25.48 -9.57 -16.23
C THR A 505 26.95 -9.52 -15.87
N PHE A 506 27.61 -8.45 -16.34
CA PHE A 506 29.01 -8.19 -16.09
C PHE A 506 29.17 -7.07 -15.05
N ILE A 507 29.71 -7.40 -13.89
CA ILE A 507 30.01 -6.46 -12.81
C ILE A 507 31.43 -5.94 -13.00
N ALA A 508 31.59 -4.73 -13.51
CA ALA A 508 32.90 -4.08 -13.65
C ALA A 508 33.20 -3.17 -12.45
N MET A 509 34.34 -3.40 -11.79
CA MET A 509 34.88 -2.55 -10.72
C MET A 509 35.96 -1.62 -11.30
N PRO A 510 35.65 -0.33 -11.53
CA PRO A 510 36.66 0.64 -11.95
C PRO A 510 37.60 0.97 -10.79
N SER A 511 38.91 0.84 -11.01
CA SER A 511 39.95 1.11 -9.99
C SER A 511 41.31 1.45 -10.61
N MET A 512 42.25 1.98 -9.84
CA MET A 512 43.60 2.26 -10.35
C MET A 512 44.66 1.41 -9.64
N LEU A 513 45.64 0.91 -10.39
CA LEU A 513 46.82 0.24 -9.85
C LEU A 513 47.91 1.27 -9.54
N VAL A 514 47.83 1.86 -8.35
CA VAL A 514 48.67 3.02 -7.97
C VAL A 514 49.89 2.62 -7.13
N ARG A 515 49.80 1.50 -6.39
CA ARG A 515 50.82 1.09 -5.39
C ARG A 515 51.05 -0.41 -5.40
N PRO A 516 52.21 -0.88 -4.93
CA PRO A 516 52.43 -2.29 -4.63
C PRO A 516 51.34 -2.81 -3.66
N GLY A 517 50.71 -3.94 -3.97
CA GLY A 517 49.60 -4.50 -3.20
C GLY A 517 48.21 -3.95 -3.53
N SER A 518 48.07 -3.00 -4.46
CA SER A 518 46.75 -2.52 -4.90
C SER A 518 45.94 -3.64 -5.54
N ALA A 519 46.58 -4.51 -6.33
CA ALA A 519 45.92 -5.65 -6.95
C ALA A 519 45.37 -6.61 -5.89
N GLU A 520 46.15 -6.93 -4.86
CA GLU A 520 45.70 -7.80 -3.76
C GLU A 520 44.38 -7.34 -3.13
N ALA A 521 44.33 -6.08 -2.68
CA ALA A 521 43.14 -5.52 -2.04
C ALA A 521 41.93 -5.44 -2.99
N LEU A 522 42.17 -5.13 -4.27
CA LEU A 522 41.11 -5.04 -5.28
C LEU A 522 40.54 -6.43 -5.62
N LEU A 523 41.39 -7.44 -5.74
CA LEU A 523 40.97 -8.81 -6.04
C LEU A 523 40.30 -9.48 -4.85
N GLU A 524 40.77 -9.24 -3.61
CA GLU A 524 40.06 -9.66 -2.40
C GLU A 524 38.64 -9.07 -2.36
N ARG A 525 38.49 -7.79 -2.70
CA ARG A 525 37.17 -7.16 -2.77
C ARG A 525 36.30 -7.76 -3.87
N LEU A 526 36.89 -8.07 -5.03
CA LEU A 526 36.20 -8.73 -6.15
C LEU A 526 35.71 -10.13 -5.74
N GLU A 527 36.53 -10.88 -5.00
CA GLU A 527 36.19 -12.19 -4.43
C GLU A 527 35.04 -12.09 -3.42
N ILE A 528 35.07 -11.11 -2.51
CA ILE A 528 33.96 -10.85 -1.56
C ILE A 528 32.65 -10.57 -2.32
N HIS A 529 32.71 -9.77 -3.40
CA HIS A 529 31.52 -9.51 -4.21
C HIS A 529 30.97 -10.75 -4.90
N HIS A 530 31.84 -11.65 -5.36
CA HIS A 530 31.43 -12.95 -5.90
C HIS A 530 30.79 -13.84 -4.82
N LEU A 531 31.42 -13.98 -3.66
CA LEU A 531 30.90 -14.81 -2.56
C LEU A 531 29.57 -14.30 -2.00
N ALA A 532 29.37 -12.99 -2.01
CA ALA A 532 28.10 -12.37 -1.61
C ALA A 532 26.98 -12.58 -2.66
N ASN A 533 27.30 -12.91 -3.91
CA ASN A 533 26.34 -13.05 -5.00
C ASN A 533 26.61 -14.36 -5.79
N PRO A 534 26.05 -15.50 -5.35
CA PRO A 534 26.40 -16.83 -5.87
C PRO A 534 25.78 -17.15 -7.25
N ASP A 535 25.10 -16.21 -7.90
CA ASP A 535 24.43 -16.44 -9.17
C ASP A 535 25.45 -16.84 -10.26
N PRO A 536 25.22 -17.95 -10.99
CA PRO A 536 26.18 -18.47 -11.97
C PRO A 536 26.36 -17.54 -13.18
N ARG A 537 25.40 -16.67 -13.47
CA ARG A 537 25.37 -15.77 -14.65
C ARG A 537 25.94 -14.38 -14.35
N LEU A 538 26.53 -14.20 -13.16
CA LEU A 538 27.33 -13.01 -12.82
C LEU A 538 28.81 -13.24 -13.16
N ARG A 539 29.34 -12.35 -14.00
CA ARG A 539 30.76 -12.26 -14.32
C ARG A 539 31.33 -10.99 -13.70
N PHE A 540 32.59 -11.03 -13.26
CA PHE A 540 33.24 -9.94 -12.55
C PHE A 540 34.45 -9.44 -13.33
N ALA A 541 34.59 -8.11 -13.47
CA ALA A 541 35.76 -7.47 -14.06
C ALA A 541 36.41 -6.52 -13.09
N LEU A 542 37.73 -6.52 -13.11
CA LEU A 542 38.50 -5.37 -12.71
C LEU A 542 38.76 -4.51 -13.95
N LEU A 543 38.17 -3.31 -14.00
CA LEU A 543 38.48 -2.31 -15.02
C LEU A 543 39.51 -1.36 -14.42
N THR A 544 40.76 -1.45 -14.87
CA THR A 544 41.85 -0.71 -14.26
C THR A 544 42.62 0.20 -15.18
N ASP A 545 43.25 1.20 -14.57
CA ASP A 545 44.18 2.14 -15.21
C ASP A 545 45.39 2.31 -14.29
N PHE A 546 46.50 2.75 -14.85
CA PHE A 546 47.70 3.08 -14.09
C PHE A 546 47.58 4.48 -13.47
N ALA A 547 48.51 4.84 -12.58
CA ALA A 547 48.56 6.20 -12.05
C ALA A 547 48.91 7.21 -13.16
N ASP A 548 48.34 8.41 -13.10
CA ASP A 548 48.67 9.50 -14.03
C ASP A 548 50.20 9.72 -14.09
N ALA A 549 50.77 9.53 -15.28
CA ALA A 549 52.21 9.66 -15.54
C ALA A 549 52.50 10.59 -16.73
N HIS A 550 53.66 11.25 -16.67
CA HIS A 550 54.16 12.07 -17.79
C HIS A 550 54.69 11.23 -18.96
N GLU A 551 54.98 9.95 -18.70
CA GLU A 551 55.49 8.97 -19.66
C GLU A 551 54.42 7.89 -19.88
N GLU A 552 54.30 7.38 -21.11
CA GLU A 552 53.25 6.45 -21.52
C GLU A 552 53.38 5.06 -20.88
N GLN A 553 54.59 4.69 -20.44
CA GLN A 553 54.87 3.44 -19.72
C GLN A 553 55.92 3.73 -18.64
N ARG A 554 55.61 3.41 -17.39
CA ARG A 554 56.62 3.33 -16.33
C ARG A 554 57.11 1.89 -16.19
N PRO A 555 58.39 1.69 -15.80
CA PRO A 555 58.93 0.34 -15.57
C PRO A 555 58.21 -0.43 -14.45
N GLU A 556 57.47 0.26 -13.58
CA GLU A 556 56.69 -0.33 -12.48
C GLU A 556 55.33 -0.88 -12.95
N ASP A 557 54.78 -0.35 -14.06
CA ASP A 557 53.44 -0.67 -14.55
C ASP A 557 53.32 -2.14 -14.99
N GLU A 558 54.38 -2.68 -15.59
CA GLU A 558 54.45 -4.07 -16.02
C GLU A 558 54.40 -5.02 -14.81
N GLY A 559 55.02 -4.65 -13.69
CA GLY A 559 54.97 -5.41 -12.45
C GLY A 559 53.57 -5.44 -11.82
N TYR A 560 52.87 -4.29 -11.82
CA TYR A 560 51.50 -4.22 -11.31
C TYR A 560 50.50 -4.98 -12.18
N LEU A 561 50.67 -4.93 -13.50
CA LEU A 561 49.86 -5.71 -14.44
C LEU A 561 50.09 -7.21 -14.25
N HIS A 562 51.34 -7.63 -14.09
CA HIS A 562 51.68 -9.03 -13.89
C HIS A 562 51.05 -9.58 -12.60
N ASP A 563 51.20 -8.86 -11.48
CA ASP A 563 50.60 -9.24 -10.19
C ASP A 563 49.06 -9.33 -10.27
N ALA A 564 48.40 -8.36 -10.93
CA ALA A 564 46.96 -8.40 -11.14
C ALA A 564 46.52 -9.60 -12.01
N LEU A 565 47.27 -9.91 -13.08
CA LEU A 565 46.97 -11.05 -13.95
C LEU A 565 47.14 -12.39 -13.23
N GLU A 566 48.21 -12.56 -12.45
CA GLU A 566 48.43 -13.79 -11.67
C GLU A 566 47.30 -14.01 -10.65
N ARG A 567 46.84 -12.94 -9.98
CA ARG A 567 45.76 -13.02 -8.99
C ARG A 567 44.39 -13.30 -9.61
N ILE A 568 44.08 -12.71 -10.76
CA ILE A 568 42.85 -13.03 -11.53
C ILE A 568 42.86 -14.52 -11.90
N LYS A 569 44.00 -15.04 -12.39
CA LYS A 569 44.12 -16.46 -12.73
C LYS A 569 43.89 -17.35 -11.52
N ALA A 570 44.50 -17.02 -10.38
CA ALA A 570 44.29 -17.76 -9.14
C ALA A 570 42.82 -17.78 -8.68
N LEU A 571 42.05 -16.70 -8.92
CA LEU A 571 40.62 -16.67 -8.66
C LEU A 571 39.82 -17.55 -9.64
N ASN A 572 40.12 -17.50 -10.94
CA ASN A 572 39.46 -18.37 -11.93
C ASN A 572 39.78 -19.86 -11.69
N GLU A 573 40.98 -20.20 -11.25
CA GLU A 573 41.32 -21.58 -10.87
C GLU A 573 40.51 -22.07 -9.66
N ARG A 574 40.15 -21.18 -8.73
CA ARG A 574 39.37 -21.52 -7.53
C ARG A 574 37.86 -21.60 -7.80
N TYR A 575 37.33 -20.71 -8.63
CA TYR A 575 35.88 -20.48 -8.76
C TYR A 575 35.32 -20.75 -10.17
N GLY A 576 36.17 -20.84 -11.18
CA GLY A 576 35.80 -21.26 -12.53
C GLY A 576 35.36 -22.73 -12.52
N LYS A 577 34.10 -22.98 -12.86
CA LYS A 577 33.56 -24.33 -13.04
C LYS A 577 33.38 -24.58 -14.53
N ASP A 578 33.56 -25.82 -14.96
CA ASP A 578 33.31 -26.28 -16.34
C ASP A 578 34.13 -25.55 -17.44
N GLY A 579 35.25 -24.93 -17.06
CA GLY A 579 36.15 -24.23 -18.00
C GLY A 579 35.72 -22.81 -18.37
N GLU A 580 34.71 -22.25 -17.69
CA GLU A 580 34.30 -20.86 -17.90
C GLU A 580 34.93 -19.91 -16.87
N ASP A 581 35.63 -18.88 -17.36
CA ASP A 581 36.21 -17.81 -16.55
C ASP A 581 35.10 -16.94 -15.94
N LYS A 582 35.22 -16.65 -14.64
CA LYS A 582 34.30 -15.76 -13.90
C LYS A 582 34.87 -14.37 -13.67
N PHE A 583 36.19 -14.26 -13.59
CA PHE A 583 36.92 -13.04 -13.29
C PHE A 583 37.74 -12.59 -14.49
N PHE A 584 37.68 -11.29 -14.80
CA PHE A 584 38.31 -10.70 -15.97
C PHE A 584 39.08 -9.44 -15.60
N LEU A 585 40.16 -9.15 -16.33
CA LEU A 585 40.93 -7.93 -16.19
C LEU A 585 40.85 -7.13 -17.49
N PHE A 586 40.37 -5.90 -17.40
CA PHE A 586 40.39 -4.92 -18.48
C PHE A 586 41.30 -3.78 -18.09
N ILE A 587 42.28 -3.45 -18.94
CA ILE A 587 43.16 -2.31 -18.71
C ILE A 587 42.97 -1.24 -19.79
N ALA A 588 42.79 0.01 -19.35
CA ALA A 588 42.83 1.15 -20.24
C ALA A 588 44.31 1.43 -20.57
N VAL A 589 44.67 1.39 -21.85
CA VAL A 589 46.01 1.78 -22.31
C VAL A 589 45.86 3.12 -23.02
N GLY A 590 46.65 4.12 -22.61
CA GLY A 590 46.67 5.43 -23.25
C GLY A 590 47.04 5.32 -24.75
N SER A 591 46.44 6.17 -25.57
CA SER A 591 46.66 6.36 -27.02
C SER A 591 45.90 5.42 -27.99
N GLY A 592 44.59 5.64 -28.14
CA GLY A 592 43.84 5.33 -29.38
C GLY A 592 43.87 3.87 -29.90
N THR A 593 44.35 2.94 -29.08
CA THR A 593 44.49 1.51 -29.37
C THR A 593 43.53 0.72 -28.49
N PRO A 594 43.02 -0.43 -28.95
CA PRO A 594 41.92 -1.13 -28.29
C PRO A 594 42.32 -1.64 -26.90
N VAL A 595 41.33 -1.68 -26.00
CA VAL A 595 41.37 -2.31 -24.68
C VAL A 595 42.10 -3.65 -24.79
N ARG A 596 43.19 -3.84 -24.04
CA ARG A 596 43.81 -5.17 -23.92
C ARG A 596 42.87 -6.03 -23.06
N ILE A 597 42.18 -6.96 -23.72
CA ILE A 597 41.37 -7.98 -23.07
C ILE A 597 42.31 -9.12 -22.69
N ALA A 598 42.59 -9.28 -21.41
CA ALA A 598 43.23 -10.47 -20.89
C ALA A 598 42.15 -11.34 -20.23
N GLY A 599 41.35 -12.03 -21.05
CA GLY A 599 40.65 -13.24 -20.64
C GLY A 599 41.54 -14.41 -21.01
N TRP A 600 41.80 -15.33 -20.09
CA TRP A 600 42.62 -16.50 -20.42
C TRP A 600 41.75 -17.54 -21.10
N ALA A 601 41.43 -17.30 -22.37
CA ALA A 601 41.14 -18.42 -23.26
C ALA A 601 42.46 -19.18 -23.45
N GLY A 602 42.48 -20.47 -23.10
CA GLY A 602 43.59 -21.38 -23.39
C GLY A 602 43.83 -21.50 -24.89
N SER A 603 44.47 -20.51 -25.50
CA SER A 603 45.21 -20.47 -26.76
C SER A 603 45.37 -18.98 -27.11
N GLY A 604 46.61 -18.53 -27.34
CA GLY A 604 46.92 -17.12 -27.58
C GLY A 604 46.20 -16.52 -28.78
N SER A 605 44.99 -16.01 -28.57
CA SER A 605 44.18 -15.32 -29.55
C SER A 605 43.60 -14.05 -28.94
N GLU A 606 43.86 -12.91 -29.61
CA GLU A 606 43.05 -11.70 -29.46
C GLU A 606 41.59 -12.07 -29.80
N ALA A 607 40.72 -12.12 -28.80
CA ALA A 607 39.31 -12.41 -29.02
C ALA A 607 38.61 -11.20 -29.64
N ASN A 608 38.44 -11.22 -30.97
CA ASN A 608 37.48 -10.38 -31.67
C ASN A 608 36.05 -10.88 -31.35
N PHE A 609 35.28 -10.12 -30.57
CA PHE A 609 33.85 -10.39 -30.39
C PHE A 609 33.14 -10.27 -31.75
N PRO A 610 32.32 -11.26 -32.16
CA PRO A 610 31.53 -11.12 -33.38
C PRO A 610 30.48 -10.03 -33.17
N SER A 611 30.48 -9.07 -34.08
CA SER A 611 29.41 -8.09 -34.26
C SER A 611 28.12 -8.83 -34.63
N SER A 612 27.38 -9.32 -33.64
CA SER A 612 26.00 -9.75 -33.80
C SER A 612 25.08 -8.69 -33.18
N THR A 613 24.15 -8.29 -34.02
CA THR A 613 23.31 -7.11 -33.95
C THR A 613 22.15 -7.35 -32.97
N GLY A 614 21.87 -6.39 -32.08
CA GLY A 614 20.66 -6.43 -31.26
C GLY A 614 20.64 -5.45 -30.10
N CYS A 615 20.20 -4.22 -30.36
CA CYS A 615 19.68 -3.24 -29.40
C CYS A 615 20.56 -2.61 -28.29
N CYS A 616 21.62 -3.22 -27.77
CA CYS A 616 22.34 -2.64 -26.60
C CYS A 616 23.65 -1.88 -26.91
N SER A 617 24.21 -1.99 -28.12
CA SER A 617 25.51 -1.36 -28.45
C SER A 617 25.44 0.18 -28.54
N ALA A 618 24.28 0.76 -28.84
CA ALA A 618 24.15 2.20 -29.02
C ALA A 618 24.30 3.02 -27.72
N THR A 619 24.07 2.41 -26.56
CA THR A 619 24.11 3.11 -25.26
C THR A 619 25.53 3.14 -24.67
N ALA A 620 26.31 2.08 -24.86
CA ALA A 620 27.69 2.00 -24.41
C ALA A 620 28.61 2.96 -25.20
N THR A 621 28.43 3.06 -26.53
CA THR A 621 29.26 3.95 -27.37
C THR A 621 28.91 5.43 -27.17
N ARG A 622 27.67 5.77 -26.77
CA ARG A 622 27.27 7.17 -26.50
C ARG A 622 27.78 7.69 -25.16
N ALA A 623 27.96 6.83 -24.15
CA ALA A 623 28.57 7.22 -22.88
C ALA A 623 30.06 7.57 -23.02
N MET A 624 30.77 6.96 -23.98
CA MET A 624 32.18 7.27 -24.27
C MET A 624 32.38 8.51 -25.19
N SER A 625 31.32 9.04 -25.81
CA SER A 625 31.43 10.13 -26.81
C SER A 625 31.17 11.53 -26.25
N SER A 626 30.71 11.71 -25.01
CA SER A 626 30.47 13.05 -24.46
C SER A 626 31.78 13.70 -23.99
N ARG A 627 32.59 14.17 -24.95
CA ARG A 627 33.66 15.14 -24.70
C ARG A 627 33.06 16.42 -24.14
N VAL A 628 33.10 16.57 -22.82
CA VAL A 628 33.07 17.90 -22.20
C VAL A 628 34.40 18.56 -22.51
N ALA A 629 34.39 19.52 -23.44
CA ALA A 629 35.54 20.36 -23.73
C ALA A 629 35.86 21.22 -22.50
N ILE A 630 36.90 20.85 -21.75
CA ILE A 630 37.51 21.70 -20.71
C ILE A 630 38.57 22.57 -21.42
N PRO A 631 38.49 23.91 -21.36
CA PRO A 631 39.48 24.77 -22.02
C PRO A 631 40.83 24.72 -21.29
N ARG A 632 41.90 24.51 -22.06
CA ARG A 632 43.29 24.64 -21.61
C ARG A 632 43.64 26.11 -21.33
N HIS A 633 43.62 26.53 -20.07
CA HIS A 633 44.40 27.70 -19.64
C HIS A 633 44.85 27.54 -18.18
N CYS A 634 46.11 27.16 -18.00
CA CYS A 634 47.06 27.83 -17.11
C CYS A 634 48.43 27.13 -17.19
N ARG A 635 49.32 27.69 -18.00
CA ARG A 635 50.78 27.48 -17.90
C ARG A 635 51.33 28.56 -16.96
N ARG A 636 52.08 28.10 -15.94
CA ARG A 636 53.26 28.73 -15.30
C ARG A 636 53.19 30.19 -14.77
N SER A 637 53.37 30.32 -13.47
CA SER A 637 54.50 31.00 -12.78
C SER A 637 54.36 30.66 -11.28
N GLY A 638 55.34 30.22 -10.49
CA GLY A 638 56.78 30.44 -10.55
C GLY A 638 57.22 31.23 -9.31
N SER A 639 57.19 30.61 -8.14
CA SER A 639 58.06 30.80 -6.95
C SER A 639 57.50 30.03 -5.77
#